data_AF-A0A932G1C5-F1
#
_entry.id   AF-A0A932G1C5-F1
#
_cell.length_a   1.000
_cell.length_b   1.000
_cell.length_c   1.000
_cell.angle_alpha   90.00
_cell.angle_beta   90.00
_cell.angle_gamma   90.00
#
_symmetry.space_group_name_H-M   'P 1'
#
loop_
_entity.id
_entity.type
_entity.pdbx_description
1 polymer ?
#
loop_
_entity_poly.entity_id
_entity_poly.type
_entity_poly.pdbx_seq_one_letter_code
_entity_poly.pdbx_strand_id
1 'polypeptide(L)'
;MATTPRARLLASALVALGLMGASGAAHGQDPPRKRLVVLKFSGTQAQRARAAVLGGLGRWATLVDEEEFSAALSRARGATRPDRIAAACQTVGVDAVVEGSMHRSRRTWGVEIVVRNCENGEKMSPGGRAVYSMRNMGGMGAIRGTIWDRIGGAIAASGGGSSSGTRVASTSRSRSRSSPPPPARSVTPSRTATPSRTASAAAMECLFTEDEPPEGFPSHGAWVRRRNEFLVSCERERTRRIAEERRQREEAARRVEEERRRRIEEARLAREAEERRQREDEQRRIREEEDRRRRAAEAEDRRRREDEERRAEADRVEREARRRAMEDARREEEGRHEEDRRRREEDDLNRRVAEYRERLRSERGPRADNADITSRSDVEPRDYDYEDADSSDYRPDDREDDRDRGRAERDYDDRDPVYDPSRDEEEEEEDRPRRRRDRDDEEADRDRDREDEEEEEEEEEEPRPSRRRRPVIFDIGAGVAFMSRNMSVEVAGSDKPRTYSAPGYPELTVNAEFFPVALASPTSGAAGLGIFGLYRRHLFLETSGPTDLGETISVATSEQELLVGAMFRTAMGRAPTSPVITLAAGYGFFAFELDSQAMSLLKEEVQMPTMIYRNLVVNAGLTIPISGSSLGVEVGGSYRYVVDVGQAARDLFGSDTTGGNGFSGRAALGGEAGFIAEGVTWSLSGDYTVFSTKFSGATTTGDGMIDGFPSGTDRYLRGLFLAAYRFR
;
A
#
# COMPACT_ATOMS: atom_id res chain seq x y z
N MET A 1 24.22 -22.41 26.41
CA MET A 1 22.87 -21.81 26.34
C MET A 1 22.07 -22.50 25.23
N ALA A 2 21.27 -23.50 25.60
CA ALA A 2 20.46 -24.26 24.65
C ALA A 2 19.19 -23.47 24.32
N THR A 3 19.11 -22.91 23.12
CA THR A 3 17.85 -22.34 22.60
C THR A 3 16.82 -23.45 22.51
N THR A 4 15.75 -23.35 23.29
CA THR A 4 14.67 -24.33 23.36
C THR A 4 14.00 -24.52 21.99
N PRO A 5 13.47 -25.71 21.68
CA PRO A 5 12.82 -26.01 20.39
C PRO A 5 11.67 -25.06 20.04
N ARG A 6 11.06 -24.40 21.05
CA ARG A 6 10.03 -23.37 20.89
C ARG A 6 10.54 -22.09 20.20
N ALA A 7 11.79 -21.68 20.45
CA ALA A 7 12.37 -20.48 19.82
C ALA A 7 12.68 -20.70 18.33
N ARG A 8 13.04 -21.93 17.95
CA ARG A 8 13.28 -22.30 16.54
C ARG A 8 12.00 -22.31 15.72
N LEU A 9 10.88 -22.78 16.29
CA LEU A 9 9.57 -22.74 15.63
C LEU A 9 9.05 -21.31 15.40
N LEU A 10 9.26 -20.40 16.36
CA LEU A 10 8.91 -18.98 16.26
C LEU A 10 9.73 -18.26 15.17
N ALA A 11 11.03 -18.53 15.08
CA ALA A 11 11.88 -18.00 14.02
C ALA A 11 11.48 -18.53 12.63
N SER A 12 11.12 -19.82 12.51
CA SER A 12 10.67 -20.41 11.24
C SER A 12 9.33 -19.86 10.77
N ALA A 13 8.38 -19.61 11.70
CA ALA A 13 7.08 -19.01 11.36
C ALA A 13 7.21 -17.53 10.93
N LEU A 14 8.11 -16.77 11.55
CA LEU A 14 8.42 -15.39 11.14
C LEU A 14 9.15 -15.34 9.78
N VAL A 15 10.03 -16.30 9.49
CA VAL A 15 10.69 -16.43 8.17
C VAL A 15 9.69 -16.84 7.08
N ALA A 16 8.71 -17.69 7.38
CA ALA A 16 7.64 -18.05 6.45
C ALA A 16 6.69 -16.86 6.15
N LEU A 17 6.39 -16.01 7.14
CA LEU A 17 5.64 -14.76 6.97
C LEU A 17 6.42 -13.72 6.15
N GLY A 18 7.75 -13.64 6.31
CA GLY A 18 8.62 -12.82 5.46
C GLY A 18 8.71 -13.32 4.01
N LEU A 19 8.71 -14.65 3.80
CA LEU A 19 8.77 -15.26 2.47
C LEU A 19 7.44 -15.17 1.71
N MET A 20 6.28 -15.16 2.37
CA MET A 20 4.99 -14.95 1.70
C MET A 20 4.75 -13.49 1.28
N GLY A 21 5.40 -12.52 1.92
CA GLY A 21 5.45 -11.13 1.45
C GLY A 21 6.35 -10.91 0.21
N ALA A 22 7.28 -11.83 -0.06
CA ALA A 22 8.24 -11.72 -1.16
C ALA A 22 7.79 -12.42 -2.46
N SER A 23 6.80 -13.32 -2.41
CA SER A 23 6.31 -14.07 -3.58
C SER A 23 5.53 -13.23 -4.62
N GLY A 24 5.36 -11.92 -4.38
CA GLY A 24 4.86 -10.95 -5.37
C GLY A 24 5.94 -10.34 -6.27
N ALA A 25 7.23 -10.60 -6.01
CA ALA A 25 8.35 -10.00 -6.74
C ALA A 25 9.00 -10.98 -7.74
N ALA A 26 8.21 -11.86 -8.37
CA ALA A 26 8.68 -12.60 -9.53
C ALA A 26 9.00 -11.61 -10.65
N HIS A 27 10.26 -11.63 -11.09
CA HIS A 27 10.87 -10.71 -12.05
C HIS A 27 10.05 -10.55 -13.35
N GLY A 28 9.26 -9.48 -13.41
CA GLY A 28 9.14 -8.74 -14.66
C GLY A 28 10.38 -7.87 -14.76
N GLN A 29 11.14 -7.96 -15.86
CA GLN A 29 11.99 -6.83 -16.22
C GLN A 29 11.07 -5.61 -16.18
N ASP A 30 11.39 -4.61 -15.35
CA ASP A 30 10.63 -3.36 -15.31
C ASP A 30 10.41 -2.95 -16.77
N PRO A 31 9.15 -2.86 -17.24
CA PRO A 31 8.90 -2.57 -18.64
C PRO A 31 9.70 -1.30 -18.98
N PRO A 32 10.42 -1.27 -20.11
CA PRO A 32 11.32 -0.17 -20.42
C PRO A 32 10.55 1.15 -20.26
N ARG A 33 11.05 2.02 -19.38
CA ARG A 33 10.38 3.29 -19.07
C ARG A 33 10.20 4.08 -20.36
N LYS A 34 8.94 4.42 -20.67
CA LYS A 34 8.59 5.22 -21.83
C LYS A 34 9.38 6.53 -21.80
N ARG A 35 9.88 6.95 -22.96
CA ARG A 35 10.56 8.24 -23.16
C ARG A 35 9.51 9.28 -23.50
N LEU A 36 9.40 10.32 -22.67
CA LEU A 36 8.40 11.37 -22.84
C LEU A 36 9.06 12.73 -22.93
N VAL A 37 8.47 13.64 -23.70
CA VAL A 37 8.83 15.06 -23.66
C VAL A 37 7.65 15.90 -23.19
N VAL A 38 7.90 16.86 -22.30
CA VAL A 38 6.89 17.81 -21.83
C VAL A 38 7.23 19.19 -22.38
N LEU A 39 6.45 19.66 -23.36
CA LEU A 39 6.67 20.97 -23.97
C LEU A 39 6.33 22.10 -23.01
N LYS A 40 6.77 23.32 -23.32
CA LYS A 40 6.39 24.53 -22.59
C LYS A 40 4.87 24.67 -22.57
N PHE A 41 4.31 24.75 -21.36
CA PHE A 41 2.88 25.02 -21.19
C PHE A 41 2.60 26.50 -21.51
N SER A 42 1.45 26.78 -22.13
CA SER A 42 0.99 28.14 -22.42
C SER A 42 0.12 28.70 -21.29
N GLY A 43 0.13 30.01 -21.08
CA GLY A 43 -0.74 30.71 -20.13
C GLY A 43 -0.07 31.23 -18.85
N THR A 44 -0.84 31.92 -18.01
CA THR A 44 -0.35 32.46 -16.74
C THR A 44 -0.10 31.31 -15.76
N GLN A 45 1.04 31.34 -15.05
CA GLN A 45 1.47 30.27 -14.14
C GLN A 45 1.76 28.90 -14.79
N ALA A 46 1.81 28.84 -16.13
CA ALA A 46 2.03 27.61 -16.88
C ALA A 46 3.35 26.90 -16.54
N GLN A 47 4.40 27.65 -16.17
CA GLN A 47 5.68 27.09 -15.73
C GLN A 47 5.55 26.29 -14.42
N ARG A 48 4.70 26.73 -13.48
CA ARG A 48 4.44 26.00 -12.24
C ARG A 48 3.65 24.72 -12.51
N ALA A 49 2.65 24.79 -13.39
CA ALA A 49 1.91 23.60 -13.83
C ALA A 49 2.85 22.60 -14.52
N ARG A 50 3.69 23.05 -15.45
CA ARG A 50 4.72 22.21 -16.09
C ARG A 50 5.66 21.56 -15.08
N ALA A 51 6.14 22.30 -14.08
CA ALA A 51 6.99 21.75 -13.02
C ALA A 51 6.27 20.68 -12.18
N ALA A 52 4.96 20.85 -11.93
CA ALA A 52 4.14 19.82 -11.26
C ALA A 52 3.98 18.57 -12.14
N VAL A 53 3.77 18.73 -13.45
CA VAL A 53 3.68 17.63 -14.42
C VAL A 53 5.00 16.86 -14.52
N LEU A 54 6.12 17.57 -14.67
CA LEU A 54 7.47 16.97 -14.71
C LEU A 54 7.76 16.17 -13.44
N GLY A 55 7.47 16.75 -12.26
CA GLY A 55 7.64 16.04 -10.98
C GLY A 55 6.73 14.81 -10.82
N GLY A 56 5.55 14.83 -11.43
CA GLY A 56 4.65 13.68 -11.46
C GLY A 56 5.14 12.58 -12.39
N LEU A 57 5.52 12.93 -13.62
CA LEU A 57 5.92 12.00 -14.68
C LEU A 57 7.33 11.43 -14.51
N GLY A 58 8.28 12.17 -13.94
CA GLY A 58 9.67 11.72 -13.77
C GLY A 58 9.83 10.47 -12.90
N ARG A 59 8.78 10.10 -12.14
CA ARG A 59 8.74 8.83 -11.39
C ARG A 59 8.49 7.60 -12.26
N TRP A 60 7.82 7.78 -13.40
CA TRP A 60 7.26 6.69 -14.23
C TRP A 60 7.86 6.63 -15.63
N ALA A 61 8.42 7.74 -16.12
CA ALA A 61 8.93 7.88 -17.48
C ALA A 61 10.31 8.54 -17.52
N THR A 62 11.07 8.27 -18.58
CA THR A 62 12.34 8.94 -18.86
C THR A 62 12.03 10.25 -19.58
N LEU A 63 12.27 11.37 -18.92
CA LEU A 63 11.98 12.70 -19.48
C LEU A 63 13.11 13.12 -20.41
N VAL A 64 12.76 13.42 -21.66
CA VAL A 64 13.65 13.96 -22.68
C VAL A 64 13.63 15.48 -22.60
N ASP A 65 14.79 16.09 -22.84
CA ASP A 65 14.95 17.54 -22.76
C ASP A 65 14.09 18.26 -23.83
N GLU A 66 13.49 19.38 -23.44
CA GLU A 66 12.61 20.15 -24.33
C GLU A 66 13.40 20.83 -25.47
N GLU A 67 14.63 21.26 -25.21
CA GLU A 67 15.47 21.92 -26.22
C GLU A 67 15.88 20.93 -27.31
N GLU A 68 16.22 19.70 -26.92
CA GLU A 68 16.54 18.60 -27.84
C GLU A 68 15.35 18.32 -28.77
N PHE A 69 14.15 18.17 -28.21
CA PHE A 69 12.95 17.92 -28.99
C PHE A 69 12.55 19.13 -29.85
N SER A 70 12.67 20.35 -29.34
CA SER A 70 12.35 21.58 -30.08
C SER A 70 13.30 21.78 -31.27
N ALA A 71 14.58 21.42 -31.12
CA ALA A 71 15.56 21.43 -32.21
C ALA A 71 15.29 20.34 -33.25
N ALA A 72 14.70 19.20 -32.87
CA ALA A 72 14.22 18.20 -33.82
C ALA A 72 12.96 18.68 -34.54
N LEU A 73 12.01 19.28 -33.81
CA LEU A 73 10.75 19.78 -34.35
C LEU A 73 10.94 20.94 -35.35
N SER A 74 11.95 21.79 -35.15
CA SER A 74 12.28 22.88 -36.08
C SER A 74 12.89 22.36 -37.40
N ARG A 75 13.58 21.22 -37.36
CA ARG A 75 14.15 20.54 -38.54
C ARG A 75 13.16 19.61 -39.23
N ALA A 76 12.13 19.17 -38.52
CA ALA A 76 11.12 18.26 -39.03
C ALA A 76 10.29 18.88 -40.16
N ARG A 77 10.21 18.18 -41.29
CA ARG A 77 9.36 18.55 -42.43
C ARG A 77 8.04 17.77 -42.36
N GLY A 78 6.93 18.46 -42.60
CA GLY A 78 5.59 17.87 -42.61
C GLY A 78 4.56 18.89 -43.07
N ALA A 79 3.49 18.43 -43.74
CA ALA A 79 2.44 19.31 -44.24
C ALA A 79 1.60 19.88 -43.08
N THR A 80 1.41 19.09 -42.04
CA THR A 80 0.64 19.47 -40.85
C THR A 80 1.50 19.50 -39.59
N ARG A 81 0.96 20.05 -38.49
CA ARG A 81 1.64 20.04 -37.19
C ARG A 81 1.80 18.61 -36.63
N PRO A 82 0.79 17.72 -36.67
CA PRO A 82 0.96 16.30 -36.33
C PRO A 82 2.12 15.64 -37.07
N ASP A 83 2.21 15.80 -38.40
CA ASP A 83 3.30 15.19 -39.20
C ASP A 83 4.68 15.63 -38.72
N ARG A 84 4.85 16.92 -38.40
CA ARG A 84 6.12 17.45 -37.88
C ARG A 84 6.44 16.91 -36.49
N ILE A 85 5.44 16.74 -35.63
CA ILE A 85 5.60 16.16 -34.30
C ILE A 85 6.01 14.69 -34.41
N ALA A 86 5.35 13.91 -35.27
CA ALA A 86 5.69 12.50 -35.49
C ALA A 86 7.13 12.33 -36.02
N ALA A 87 7.53 13.16 -36.99
CA ALA A 87 8.89 13.17 -37.51
C ALA A 87 9.93 13.57 -36.45
N ALA A 88 9.61 14.54 -35.58
CA ALA A 88 10.48 14.93 -34.46
C ALA A 88 10.62 13.81 -33.43
N CYS A 89 9.52 13.12 -33.08
CA CYS A 89 9.55 11.98 -32.18
C CYS A 89 10.42 10.83 -32.72
N GLN A 90 10.31 10.51 -34.02
CA GLN A 90 11.15 9.49 -34.66
C GLN A 90 12.64 9.86 -34.62
N THR A 91 12.97 11.14 -34.73
CA THR A 91 14.35 11.63 -34.69
C THR A 91 14.97 11.51 -33.30
N VAL A 92 14.20 11.80 -32.25
CA VAL A 92 14.68 11.84 -30.85
C VAL A 92 14.48 10.49 -30.13
N GLY A 93 13.58 9.64 -30.64
CA GLY A 93 13.18 8.37 -30.03
C GLY A 93 12.29 8.56 -28.81
N VAL A 94 11.26 9.42 -28.94
CA VAL A 94 10.26 9.69 -27.88
C VAL A 94 8.99 8.90 -28.18
N ASP A 95 8.34 8.35 -27.15
CA ASP A 95 7.09 7.57 -27.25
C ASP A 95 5.82 8.45 -27.21
N ALA A 96 5.85 9.56 -26.48
CA ALA A 96 4.74 10.52 -26.44
C ALA A 96 5.18 11.95 -26.11
N VAL A 97 4.39 12.91 -26.59
CA VAL A 97 4.57 14.35 -26.38
C VAL A 97 3.43 14.88 -25.51
N VAL A 98 3.78 15.54 -24.40
CA VAL A 98 2.83 16.16 -23.49
C VAL A 98 2.82 17.67 -23.73
N GLU A 99 1.68 18.18 -24.18
CA GLU A 99 1.38 19.60 -24.30
C GLU A 99 0.47 20.02 -23.13
N GLY A 100 0.54 21.27 -22.72
CA GLY A 100 -0.37 21.78 -21.69
C GLY A 100 -0.68 23.25 -21.87
N SER A 101 -1.86 23.65 -21.40
CA SER A 101 -2.26 25.05 -21.34
C SER A 101 -2.93 25.33 -20.00
N MET A 102 -2.65 26.51 -19.46
CA MET A 102 -3.20 26.99 -18.21
C MET A 102 -4.08 28.20 -18.50
N HIS A 103 -5.35 28.11 -18.11
CA HIS A 103 -6.31 29.19 -18.24
C HIS A 103 -6.86 29.56 -16.87
N ARG A 104 -7.16 30.84 -16.66
CA ARG A 104 -7.81 31.30 -15.44
C ARG A 104 -9.26 31.65 -15.77
N SER A 105 -10.19 31.01 -15.08
CA SER A 105 -11.62 31.34 -15.15
C SER A 105 -12.08 31.84 -13.80
N ARG A 106 -12.29 33.16 -13.67
CA ARG A 106 -12.65 33.82 -12.40
C ARG A 106 -11.62 33.50 -11.27
N ARG A 107 -12.06 32.76 -10.24
CA ARG A 107 -11.29 32.35 -9.07
C ARG A 107 -10.74 30.91 -9.19
N THR A 108 -10.88 30.27 -10.35
CA THR A 108 -10.33 28.94 -10.59
C THR A 108 -9.27 28.95 -11.69
N TRP A 109 -8.25 28.13 -11.48
CA TRP A 109 -7.21 27.82 -12.44
C TRP A 109 -7.55 26.50 -13.10
N GLY A 110 -7.67 26.52 -14.42
CA GLY A 110 -7.82 25.36 -15.28
C GLY A 110 -6.48 24.98 -15.89
N VAL A 111 -6.04 23.73 -15.74
CA VAL A 111 -4.92 23.15 -16.49
C VAL A 111 -5.47 22.11 -17.43
N GLU A 112 -5.28 22.30 -18.73
CA GLU A 112 -5.60 21.33 -19.76
C GLU A 112 -4.29 20.70 -20.25
N ILE A 113 -4.15 19.39 -20.06
CA ILE A 113 -3.01 18.59 -20.50
C ILE A 113 -3.45 17.73 -21.68
N VAL A 114 -2.65 17.69 -22.73
CA VAL A 114 -2.89 16.92 -23.95
C VAL A 114 -1.69 16.02 -24.24
N VAL A 115 -1.92 14.71 -24.38
CA VAL A 115 -0.93 13.73 -24.80
C VAL A 115 -1.10 13.45 -26.30
N ARG A 116 0.01 13.47 -27.04
CA ARG A 116 0.05 13.11 -28.45
C ARG A 116 0.83 11.82 -28.66
N ASN A 117 0.31 10.97 -29.55
CA ASN A 117 0.99 9.76 -29.99
C ASN A 117 2.14 10.16 -30.93
N CYS A 118 3.35 9.65 -30.68
CA CYS A 118 4.52 9.95 -31.49
C CYS A 118 4.54 9.25 -32.86
N GLU A 119 3.71 8.23 -33.09
CA GLU A 119 3.60 7.55 -34.38
C GLU A 119 2.97 8.42 -35.46
N ASN A 120 1.91 9.16 -35.11
CA ASN A 120 1.12 9.98 -36.04
C ASN A 120 1.04 11.47 -35.66
N GLY A 121 1.50 11.86 -34.47
CA GLY A 121 1.45 13.23 -33.94
C GLY A 121 0.04 13.70 -33.55
N GLU A 122 -0.95 12.82 -33.62
CA GLU A 122 -2.33 13.13 -33.27
C GLU A 122 -2.54 13.15 -31.76
N LYS A 123 -3.58 13.85 -31.32
CA LYS A 123 -3.98 13.87 -29.90
C LYS A 123 -4.61 12.53 -29.57
N MET A 124 -4.24 11.93 -28.44
CA MET A 124 -4.83 10.67 -28.01
C MET A 124 -6.23 10.91 -27.43
N SER A 125 -7.23 10.24 -28.01
CA SER A 125 -8.62 10.21 -27.53
C SER A 125 -9.08 8.75 -27.52
N PRO A 126 -9.70 8.23 -26.45
CA PRO A 126 -10.01 8.85 -25.14
C PRO A 126 -8.80 8.87 -24.19
N GLY A 127 -8.79 9.76 -23.18
CA GLY A 127 -7.79 9.75 -22.09
C GLY A 127 -6.52 10.57 -22.30
N GLY A 128 -6.20 11.00 -23.52
CA GLY A 128 -5.08 11.92 -23.77
C GLY A 128 -5.41 13.39 -23.48
N ARG A 129 -6.58 13.72 -22.93
CA ARG A 129 -6.94 15.07 -22.49
C ARG A 129 -7.35 15.04 -21.02
N ALA A 130 -6.62 15.73 -20.16
CA ALA A 130 -6.96 15.88 -18.75
C ALA A 130 -7.17 17.35 -18.40
N VAL A 131 -8.33 17.67 -17.82
CA VAL A 131 -8.65 19.02 -17.33
C VAL A 131 -8.68 19.01 -15.81
N TYR A 132 -7.88 19.88 -15.19
CA TYR A 132 -7.81 20.09 -13.75
C TYR A 132 -8.31 21.48 -13.42
N SER A 133 -9.32 21.60 -12.56
CA SER A 133 -9.81 22.88 -12.03
C SER A 133 -9.44 23.01 -10.56
N MET A 134 -8.79 24.10 -10.18
CA MET A 134 -8.32 24.33 -8.81
C MET A 134 -8.67 25.75 -8.35
N ARG A 135 -9.15 25.91 -7.11
CA ARG A 135 -9.47 27.23 -6.54
C ARG A 135 -8.24 28.02 -6.11
N ASN A 136 -7.16 27.34 -5.74
CA ASN A 136 -5.91 27.97 -5.33
C ASN A 136 -4.72 27.24 -5.95
N MET A 137 -3.58 27.92 -5.98
CA MET A 137 -2.33 27.39 -6.52
C MET A 137 -1.74 26.28 -5.64
N GLY A 138 -2.10 26.23 -4.35
CA GLY A 138 -1.74 25.15 -3.44
C GLY A 138 -2.29 23.78 -3.86
N GLY A 139 -3.39 23.75 -4.61
CA GLY A 139 -3.98 22.54 -5.19
C GLY A 139 -3.10 21.83 -6.23
N MET A 140 -1.99 22.42 -6.69
CA MET A 140 -1.10 21.77 -7.67
C MET A 140 -0.47 20.47 -7.16
N GLY A 141 -0.36 20.28 -5.85
CA GLY A 141 0.07 19.01 -5.27
C GLY A 141 -0.81 17.84 -5.71
N ALA A 142 -2.12 18.08 -5.91
CA ALA A 142 -3.05 17.06 -6.39
C ALA A 142 -2.77 16.63 -7.83
N ILE A 143 -2.24 17.52 -8.67
CA ILE A 143 -1.81 17.16 -10.04
C ILE A 143 -0.68 16.13 -9.97
N ARG A 144 0.32 16.29 -9.09
CA ARG A 144 1.43 15.33 -8.96
C ARG A 144 0.97 13.92 -8.61
N GLY A 145 -0.09 13.79 -7.81
CA GLY A 145 -0.65 12.51 -7.40
C GLY A 145 -1.55 11.86 -8.45
N THR A 146 -2.36 12.66 -9.15
CA THR A 146 -3.44 12.15 -10.03
C THR A 146 -3.13 12.21 -11.52
N ILE A 147 -1.97 12.76 -11.91
CA ILE A 147 -1.62 12.90 -13.33
C ILE A 147 -1.43 11.55 -14.01
N TRP A 148 -0.72 10.63 -13.35
CA TRP A 148 -0.50 9.31 -13.93
C TRP A 148 -1.81 8.54 -14.09
N ASP A 149 -2.72 8.63 -13.13
CA ASP A 149 -4.02 7.95 -13.21
C ASP A 149 -4.85 8.42 -14.42
N ARG A 150 -4.72 9.70 -14.81
CA ARG A 150 -5.52 10.29 -15.90
C ARG A 150 -4.87 10.20 -17.28
N ILE A 151 -3.55 10.34 -17.38
CA ILE A 151 -2.85 10.33 -18.67
C ILE A 151 -1.91 9.14 -18.87
N GLY A 152 -1.68 8.34 -17.83
CA GLY A 152 -0.84 7.14 -17.88
C GLY A 152 -1.37 6.07 -18.82
N GLY A 153 -2.69 5.89 -18.90
CA GLY A 153 -3.32 5.01 -19.89
C GLY A 153 -3.04 5.45 -21.33
N ALA A 154 -3.13 6.75 -21.62
CA ALA A 154 -2.76 7.30 -22.93
C ALA A 154 -1.26 7.12 -23.22
N ILE A 155 -0.39 7.37 -22.24
CA ILE A 155 1.06 7.15 -22.39
C ILE A 155 1.40 5.66 -22.60
N ALA A 156 0.72 4.75 -21.91
CA ALA A 156 0.92 3.32 -22.07
C ALA A 156 0.50 2.85 -23.47
N ALA A 157 -0.60 3.40 -23.99
CA ALA A 157 -1.10 3.13 -25.34
C ALA A 157 -0.24 3.77 -26.46
N SER A 158 0.64 4.72 -26.15
CA SER A 158 1.38 5.49 -27.17
C SER A 158 2.59 4.77 -27.76
N GLY A 159 2.82 3.50 -27.44
CA GLY A 159 3.91 2.72 -28.04
C GLY A 159 3.46 1.34 -28.47
N GLY A 160 2.93 1.24 -29.68
CA GLY A 160 2.87 0.00 -30.44
C GLY A 160 4.27 -0.35 -30.94
N GLY A 161 4.69 -1.60 -30.77
CA GLY A 161 6.06 -2.04 -31.00
C GLY A 161 6.58 -1.73 -32.41
N SER A 162 7.50 -0.77 -32.51
CA SER A 162 8.42 -0.70 -33.64
C SER A 162 9.61 -1.60 -33.35
N SER A 163 9.45 -2.90 -33.59
CA SER A 163 10.59 -3.75 -33.90
C SER A 163 11.03 -3.43 -35.34
N SER A 164 12.31 -3.15 -35.48
CA SER A 164 12.98 -2.84 -36.75
C SER A 164 12.69 -3.87 -37.84
N GLY A 165 12.15 -3.44 -38.98
CA GLY A 165 11.99 -4.31 -40.15
C GLY A 165 11.26 -3.66 -41.34
N THR A 166 12.02 -3.03 -42.23
CA THR A 166 11.77 -2.88 -43.69
C THR A 166 10.43 -2.27 -44.14
N ARG A 167 10.41 -0.96 -44.39
CA ARG A 167 9.30 -0.26 -45.08
C ARG A 167 9.35 -0.49 -46.60
N VAL A 168 8.28 -1.05 -47.16
CA VAL A 168 7.91 -0.90 -48.58
C VAL A 168 6.86 0.23 -48.67
N ALA A 169 7.12 1.20 -49.54
CA ALA A 169 6.24 2.35 -49.76
C ALA A 169 4.98 1.94 -50.52
N SER A 170 3.80 2.31 -50.00
CA SER A 170 2.56 2.35 -50.77
C SER A 170 1.90 3.73 -50.65
N THR A 171 1.88 4.43 -51.77
CA THR A 171 1.11 5.65 -52.00
C THR A 171 -0.36 5.28 -52.20
N SER A 172 -1.27 5.80 -51.35
CA SER A 172 -2.71 5.77 -51.61
C SER A 172 -3.23 7.18 -51.87
N ARG A 173 -3.88 7.32 -53.02
CA ARG A 173 -4.49 8.55 -53.56
C ARG A 173 -5.99 8.47 -53.29
N SER A 174 -6.57 9.50 -52.70
CA SER A 174 -8.01 9.57 -52.43
C SER A 174 -8.81 9.73 -53.73
N ARG A 175 -9.91 9.00 -53.87
CA ARG A 175 -11.00 9.33 -54.81
C ARG A 175 -12.37 9.05 -54.19
N SER A 176 -13.22 10.05 -54.38
CA SER A 176 -14.60 10.21 -53.94
C SER A 176 -15.58 9.31 -54.70
N ARG A 177 -16.69 9.01 -54.00
CA ARG A 177 -17.87 8.23 -54.40
C ARG A 177 -18.61 8.79 -55.62
N SER A 178 -19.08 7.90 -56.50
CA SER A 178 -20.34 8.03 -57.25
C SER A 178 -20.85 6.64 -57.70
N SER A 179 -22.18 6.49 -57.71
CA SER A 179 -23.04 5.29 -57.79
C SER A 179 -22.84 4.31 -58.98
N PRO A 180 -23.38 3.06 -58.90
CA PRO A 180 -23.11 1.99 -59.88
C PRO A 180 -24.21 1.83 -60.97
N PRO A 181 -23.84 1.38 -62.17
CA PRO A 181 -24.73 0.63 -63.09
C PRO A 181 -24.22 -0.83 -63.33
N PRO A 182 -25.04 -1.72 -63.94
CA PRO A 182 -25.01 -3.18 -63.71
C PRO A 182 -23.93 -3.95 -64.51
N PRO A 183 -23.63 -5.21 -64.13
CA PRO A 183 -22.44 -5.90 -64.58
C PRO A 183 -22.56 -6.50 -65.98
N ALA A 184 -21.62 -6.11 -66.85
CA ALA A 184 -21.28 -6.83 -68.07
C ALA A 184 -20.04 -7.71 -67.84
N ARG A 185 -19.99 -8.78 -68.65
CA ARG A 185 -19.12 -9.95 -68.60
C ARG A 185 -17.60 -9.67 -68.64
N SER A 186 -16.89 -10.68 -68.13
CA SER A 186 -15.51 -11.12 -68.41
C SER A 186 -14.36 -10.21 -68.00
N VAL A 187 -13.42 -10.74 -67.21
CA VAL A 187 -12.07 -11.15 -67.64
C VAL A 187 -11.29 -11.62 -66.40
N THR A 188 -10.72 -12.81 -66.52
CA THR A 188 -9.80 -13.49 -65.60
C THR A 188 -8.51 -12.68 -65.36
N PRO A 189 -7.95 -12.67 -64.14
CA PRO A 189 -6.52 -12.44 -63.98
C PRO A 189 -5.82 -13.65 -63.33
N SER A 190 -4.97 -14.27 -64.15
CA SER A 190 -3.57 -14.59 -63.90
C SER A 190 -3.11 -14.93 -62.48
N ARG A 191 -2.80 -16.22 -62.30
CA ARG A 191 -2.00 -16.82 -61.21
C ARG A 191 -0.66 -16.11 -61.02
N THR A 192 -0.39 -15.64 -59.80
CA THR A 192 0.94 -15.27 -59.32
C THR A 192 1.68 -16.50 -58.79
N ALA A 193 3.00 -16.48 -59.04
CA ALA A 193 3.91 -17.60 -59.00
C ALA A 193 4.10 -18.28 -57.62
N THR A 194 4.19 -19.60 -57.66
CA THR A 194 4.70 -20.46 -56.58
C THR A 194 6.23 -20.56 -56.74
N PRO A 195 7.03 -20.46 -55.67
CA PRO A 195 8.48 -20.59 -55.78
C PRO A 195 8.87 -22.02 -56.18
N SER A 196 9.77 -22.09 -57.16
CA SER A 196 10.37 -23.30 -57.71
C SER A 196 11.16 -24.04 -56.62
N ARG A 197 10.59 -25.14 -56.15
CA ARG A 197 11.31 -26.14 -55.37
C ARG A 197 12.14 -26.97 -56.34
N THR A 198 13.45 -26.76 -56.34
CA THR A 198 14.46 -27.62 -56.98
C THR A 198 14.35 -29.03 -56.41
N ALA A 199 13.50 -29.85 -57.01
CA ALA A 199 13.47 -31.28 -56.79
C ALA A 199 14.77 -31.86 -57.34
N SER A 200 15.62 -32.30 -56.42
CA SER A 200 16.84 -33.06 -56.68
C SER A 200 16.56 -34.21 -57.67
N ALA A 201 17.36 -34.26 -58.73
CA ALA A 201 17.35 -35.27 -59.79
C ALA A 201 17.54 -36.73 -59.32
N ALA A 202 17.79 -36.98 -58.04
CA ALA A 202 18.00 -38.33 -57.48
C ALA A 202 16.70 -39.10 -57.14
N ALA A 203 15.51 -38.51 -57.32
CA ALA A 203 14.24 -39.21 -57.11
C ALA A 203 13.64 -39.81 -58.40
N MET A 204 14.34 -39.71 -59.52
CA MET A 204 13.82 -40.00 -60.87
C MET A 204 14.36 -41.30 -61.49
N GLU A 205 14.72 -42.31 -60.68
CA GLU A 205 15.33 -43.57 -61.20
C GLU A 205 14.64 -44.88 -60.78
N CYS A 206 13.52 -44.83 -60.05
CA CYS A 206 12.73 -46.04 -59.72
C CYS A 206 11.39 -46.15 -60.46
N LEU A 207 11.15 -45.30 -61.47
CA LEU A 207 9.95 -45.37 -62.32
C LEU A 207 10.27 -46.08 -63.63
N PHE A 208 10.57 -47.38 -63.56
CA PHE A 208 10.38 -48.29 -64.70
C PHE A 208 8.89 -48.68 -64.71
N THR A 209 8.05 -47.90 -65.38
CA THR A 209 6.60 -48.14 -65.52
C THR A 209 6.22 -48.83 -66.83
N GLU A 210 7.19 -49.28 -67.63
CA GLU A 210 6.89 -50.01 -68.86
C GLU A 210 6.86 -51.52 -68.58
N ASP A 211 5.69 -52.13 -68.81
CA ASP A 211 5.43 -53.56 -68.59
C ASP A 211 5.97 -54.45 -69.73
N GLU A 212 6.55 -53.86 -70.77
CA GLU A 212 7.12 -54.61 -71.89
C GLU A 212 8.63 -54.81 -71.71
N PRO A 213 9.15 -56.05 -71.88
CA PRO A 213 10.57 -56.30 -71.83
C PRO A 213 11.24 -55.60 -73.02
N PRO A 214 12.34 -54.84 -72.81
CA PRO A 214 13.05 -54.23 -73.91
C PRO A 214 13.57 -55.29 -74.89
N GLU A 215 13.51 -54.98 -76.19
CA GLU A 215 13.98 -55.88 -77.25
C GLU A 215 15.45 -56.28 -76.99
N GLY A 216 15.69 -57.58 -76.81
CA GLY A 216 17.02 -58.12 -76.50
C GLY A 216 17.09 -58.99 -75.23
N PHE A 217 16.02 -59.10 -74.44
CA PHE A 217 15.99 -60.03 -73.31
C PHE A 217 15.66 -61.47 -73.76
N PRO A 218 16.41 -62.49 -73.28
CA PRO A 218 16.31 -63.88 -73.78
C PRO A 218 14.98 -64.57 -73.42
N SER A 219 14.23 -64.06 -72.44
CA SER A 219 12.85 -64.44 -72.14
C SER A 219 12.22 -63.46 -71.15
N HIS A 220 10.89 -63.33 -71.17
CA HIS A 220 10.14 -62.51 -70.20
C HIS A 220 10.44 -62.91 -68.75
N GLY A 221 10.63 -64.21 -68.47
CA GLY A 221 10.96 -64.69 -67.12
C GLY A 221 12.38 -64.32 -66.64
N ALA A 222 13.34 -64.05 -67.53
CA ALA A 222 14.65 -63.53 -67.17
C ALA A 222 14.58 -62.03 -66.82
N TRP A 223 13.76 -61.28 -67.54
CA TRP A 223 13.52 -59.86 -67.28
C TRP A 223 12.81 -59.64 -65.94
N VAL A 224 11.74 -60.39 -65.63
CA VAL A 224 11.02 -60.29 -64.36
C VAL A 224 11.94 -60.58 -63.16
N ARG A 225 12.82 -61.59 -63.26
CA ARG A 225 13.79 -61.90 -62.18
C ARG A 225 14.77 -60.75 -61.94
N ARG A 226 15.37 -60.20 -63.00
CA ARG A 226 16.31 -59.07 -62.87
C ARG A 226 15.61 -57.80 -62.36
N ARG A 227 14.37 -57.54 -62.79
CA ARG A 227 13.53 -56.44 -62.28
C ARG A 227 13.25 -56.61 -60.77
N ASN A 228 12.90 -57.81 -60.32
CA ASN A 228 12.67 -58.09 -58.90
C ASN A 228 13.95 -57.96 -58.06
N GLU A 229 15.09 -58.45 -58.54
CA GLU A 229 16.38 -58.28 -57.86
C GLU A 229 16.77 -56.80 -57.72
N PHE A 230 16.53 -56.00 -58.77
CA PHE A 230 16.76 -54.56 -58.74
C PHE A 230 15.85 -53.84 -57.74
N LEU A 231 14.54 -54.17 -57.73
CA LEU A 231 13.59 -53.60 -56.76
C LEU A 231 13.98 -53.92 -55.32
N VAL A 232 14.38 -55.18 -55.03
CA VAL A 232 14.87 -55.58 -53.70
C VAL A 232 16.15 -54.83 -53.33
N SER A 233 17.05 -54.57 -54.28
CA SER A 233 18.24 -53.76 -54.05
C SER A 233 17.89 -52.30 -53.72
N CYS A 234 16.97 -51.69 -54.47
CA CYS A 234 16.49 -50.33 -54.22
C CYS A 234 15.78 -50.20 -52.86
N GLU A 235 14.99 -51.18 -52.46
CA GLU A 235 14.35 -51.20 -51.13
C GLU A 235 15.38 -51.32 -50.00
N ARG A 236 16.43 -52.15 -50.18
CA ARG A 236 17.54 -52.24 -49.23
C ARG A 236 18.33 -50.93 -49.12
N GLU A 237 18.54 -50.23 -50.23
CA GLU A 237 19.23 -48.95 -50.20
C GLU A 237 18.36 -47.84 -49.57
N ARG A 238 17.06 -47.81 -49.88
CA ARG A 238 16.11 -46.88 -49.27
C ARG A 238 16.01 -47.07 -47.75
N THR A 239 15.96 -48.31 -47.28
CA THR A 239 15.93 -48.62 -45.85
C THR A 239 17.23 -48.24 -45.14
N ARG A 240 18.40 -48.42 -45.79
CA ARG A 240 19.69 -47.92 -45.28
C ARG A 240 19.72 -46.39 -45.16
N ARG A 241 19.29 -45.65 -46.19
CA ARG A 241 19.23 -44.17 -46.14
C ARG A 241 18.30 -43.67 -45.05
N ILE A 242 17.12 -44.28 -44.89
CA ILE A 242 16.17 -43.92 -43.82
C ILE A 242 16.78 -44.19 -42.44
N ALA A 243 17.51 -45.30 -42.28
CA ALA A 243 18.18 -45.62 -41.02
C ALA A 243 19.32 -44.63 -40.70
N GLU A 244 20.11 -44.22 -41.70
CA GLU A 244 21.16 -43.21 -41.55
C GLU A 244 20.60 -41.82 -41.23
N GLU A 245 19.53 -41.39 -41.91
CA GLU A 245 18.85 -40.12 -41.59
C GLU A 245 18.27 -40.12 -40.18
N ARG A 246 17.72 -41.25 -39.72
CA ARG A 246 17.25 -41.38 -38.33
C ARG A 246 18.40 -41.25 -37.33
N ARG A 247 19.54 -41.90 -37.57
CA ARG A 247 20.74 -41.76 -36.72
C ARG A 247 21.24 -40.32 -36.69
N GLN A 248 21.31 -39.65 -37.83
CA GLN A 248 21.73 -38.24 -37.90
C GLN A 248 20.75 -37.31 -37.16
N ARG A 249 19.44 -37.54 -37.26
CA ARG A 249 18.43 -36.77 -36.52
C ARG A 249 18.49 -37.02 -35.02
N GLU A 250 18.71 -38.27 -34.59
CA GLU A 250 18.87 -38.60 -33.18
C GLU A 250 20.14 -37.98 -32.58
N GLU A 251 21.27 -37.99 -33.31
CA GLU A 251 22.50 -37.32 -32.87
C GLU A 251 22.34 -35.79 -32.82
N ALA A 252 21.66 -35.19 -33.80
CA ALA A 252 21.36 -33.77 -33.79
C ALA A 252 20.43 -33.39 -32.62
N ALA A 253 19.41 -34.21 -32.34
CA ALA A 253 18.51 -34.00 -31.21
C ALA A 253 19.26 -34.09 -29.87
N ARG A 254 20.18 -35.05 -29.72
CA ARG A 254 21.03 -35.17 -28.51
C ARG A 254 21.90 -33.94 -28.29
N ARG A 255 22.50 -33.38 -29.35
CA ARG A 255 23.30 -32.14 -29.25
C ARG A 255 22.46 -30.94 -28.80
N VAL A 256 21.25 -30.79 -29.35
CA VAL A 256 20.32 -29.73 -28.96
C VAL A 256 19.86 -29.90 -27.51
N GLU A 257 19.59 -31.12 -27.07
CA GLU A 257 19.21 -31.40 -25.68
C GLU A 257 20.36 -31.11 -24.70
N GLU A 258 21.60 -31.50 -25.03
CA GLU A 258 22.77 -31.21 -24.20
C GLU A 258 23.03 -29.70 -24.10
N GLU A 259 22.92 -28.97 -25.21
CA GLU A 259 23.05 -27.50 -25.20
C GLU A 259 21.94 -26.84 -24.37
N ARG A 260 20.70 -27.34 -24.47
CA ARG A 260 19.59 -26.86 -23.64
C ARG A 260 19.84 -27.10 -22.16
N ARG A 261 20.39 -28.27 -21.78
CA ARG A 261 20.76 -28.57 -20.39
C ARG A 261 21.85 -27.62 -19.89
N ARG A 262 22.89 -27.35 -20.69
CA ARG A 262 23.94 -26.38 -20.34
C ARG A 262 23.38 -24.98 -20.12
N ARG A 263 22.49 -24.50 -21.00
CA ARG A 263 21.85 -23.18 -20.84
C ARG A 263 20.98 -23.08 -19.58
N ILE A 264 20.28 -24.17 -19.21
CA ILE A 264 19.47 -24.21 -17.99
C ILE A 264 20.36 -24.17 -16.74
N GLU A 265 21.47 -24.91 -16.74
CA GLU A 265 22.42 -24.92 -15.62
C GLU A 265 23.13 -23.58 -15.45
N GLU A 266 23.58 -22.97 -16.55
CA GLU A 266 24.18 -21.63 -16.56
C GLU A 266 23.18 -20.56 -16.07
N ALA A 267 21.92 -20.63 -16.50
CA ALA A 267 20.87 -19.73 -16.02
C ALA A 267 20.57 -19.94 -14.52
N ARG A 268 20.67 -21.17 -14.01
CA ARG A 268 20.50 -21.45 -12.57
C ARG A 268 21.63 -20.83 -11.75
N LEU A 269 22.88 -21.01 -12.19
CA LEU A 269 24.05 -20.43 -11.53
C LEU A 269 24.03 -18.90 -11.57
N ALA A 270 23.58 -18.29 -12.67
CA ALA A 270 23.42 -16.85 -12.78
C ALA A 270 22.38 -16.31 -11.77
N ARG A 271 21.23 -17.00 -11.62
CA ARG A 271 20.21 -16.64 -10.64
C ARG A 271 20.70 -16.78 -9.19
N GLU A 272 21.39 -17.87 -8.87
CA GLU A 272 21.99 -18.06 -7.53
C GLU A 272 23.02 -16.97 -7.19
N ALA A 273 23.82 -16.54 -8.19
CA ALA A 273 24.77 -15.45 -8.01
C ALA A 273 24.08 -14.08 -7.81
N GLU A 274 22.98 -13.83 -8.51
CA GLU A 274 22.18 -12.61 -8.35
C GLU A 274 21.47 -12.57 -7.00
N GLU A 275 20.84 -13.66 -6.57
CA GLU A 275 20.22 -13.78 -5.24
C GLU A 275 21.24 -13.55 -4.12
N ARG A 276 22.47 -14.06 -4.28
CA ARG A 276 23.53 -13.82 -3.30
C ARG A 276 23.90 -12.34 -3.21
N ARG A 277 24.00 -11.64 -4.34
CA ARG A 277 24.25 -10.18 -4.35
C ARG A 277 23.10 -9.40 -3.70
N GLN A 278 21.85 -9.78 -4.00
CA GLN A 278 20.67 -9.16 -3.39
C GLN A 278 20.66 -9.35 -1.86
N ARG A 279 21.00 -10.55 -1.36
CA ARG A 279 21.12 -10.81 0.09
C ARG A 279 22.26 -10.00 0.74
N GLU A 280 23.40 -9.88 0.07
CA GLU A 280 24.52 -9.07 0.57
C GLU A 280 24.13 -7.57 0.64
N ASP A 281 23.45 -7.05 -0.38
CA ASP A 281 22.94 -5.67 -0.41
C ASP A 281 21.83 -5.42 0.62
N GLU A 282 20.93 -6.38 0.81
CA GLU A 282 19.88 -6.31 1.83
C GLU A 282 20.47 -6.31 3.24
N GLN A 283 21.43 -7.22 3.52
CA GLN A 283 22.15 -7.22 4.80
C GLN A 283 22.90 -5.90 5.03
N ARG A 284 23.47 -5.31 3.98
CA ARG A 284 24.11 -4.00 4.08
C ARG A 284 23.10 -2.90 4.43
N ARG A 285 21.92 -2.89 3.80
CA ARG A 285 20.84 -1.93 4.13
C ARG A 285 20.35 -2.08 5.56
N ILE A 286 20.19 -3.31 6.05
CA ILE A 286 19.78 -3.58 7.44
C ILE A 286 20.82 -3.02 8.41
N ARG A 287 22.12 -3.27 8.18
CA ARG A 287 23.20 -2.71 9.03
C ARG A 287 23.23 -1.19 9.01
N GLU A 288 23.10 -0.58 7.82
CA GLU A 288 23.05 0.89 7.69
C GLU A 288 21.82 1.48 8.39
N GLU A 289 20.67 0.79 8.38
CA GLU A 289 19.46 1.21 9.10
C GLU A 289 19.61 1.05 10.62
N GLU A 290 20.17 -0.05 11.11
CA GLU A 290 20.45 -0.27 12.53
C GLU A 290 21.42 0.78 13.07
N ASP A 291 22.49 1.10 12.34
CA ASP A 291 23.42 2.17 12.71
C ASP A 291 22.72 3.54 12.75
N ARG A 292 21.82 3.81 11.79
CA ARG A 292 21.02 5.04 11.79
C ARG A 292 20.08 5.11 13.00
N ARG A 293 19.43 4.01 13.36
CA ARG A 293 18.55 3.93 14.54
C ARG A 293 19.34 4.12 15.82
N ARG A 294 20.52 3.51 15.92
CA ARG A 294 21.42 3.66 17.07
C ARG A 294 21.86 5.12 17.24
N ARG A 295 22.30 5.78 16.17
CA ARG A 295 22.68 7.22 16.22
C ARG A 295 21.50 8.12 16.59
N ALA A 296 20.30 7.81 16.12
CA ALA A 296 19.09 8.54 16.47
C ALA A 296 18.74 8.39 17.96
N ALA A 297 18.82 7.17 18.50
CA ALA A 297 18.59 6.90 19.92
C ALA A 297 19.63 7.59 20.81
N GLU A 298 20.92 7.52 20.45
CA GLU A 298 22.00 8.22 21.18
C GLU A 298 21.81 9.75 21.14
N ALA A 299 21.28 10.32 20.05
CA ALA A 299 20.97 11.74 19.95
C ALA A 299 19.73 12.13 20.79
N GLU A 300 18.73 11.27 20.87
CA GLU A 300 17.53 11.49 21.72
C GLU A 300 17.89 11.44 23.21
N ASP A 301 18.69 10.46 23.62
CA ASP A 301 19.19 10.36 25.00
C ASP A 301 20.04 11.59 25.38
N ARG A 302 20.84 12.12 24.45
CA ARG A 302 21.59 13.36 24.67
C ARG A 302 20.66 14.54 24.91
N ARG A 303 19.62 14.72 24.08
CA ARG A 303 18.61 15.79 24.25
C ARG A 303 17.87 15.66 25.57
N ARG A 304 17.53 14.43 25.97
CA ARG A 304 16.86 14.19 27.26
C ARG A 304 17.73 14.61 28.44
N ARG A 305 19.04 14.32 28.41
CA ARG A 305 19.99 14.77 29.44
C ARG A 305 20.12 16.30 29.47
N GLU A 306 20.23 16.94 28.31
CA GLU A 306 20.27 18.40 28.21
C GLU A 306 18.98 19.05 28.76
N ASP A 307 17.81 18.47 28.49
CA ASP A 307 16.53 18.96 29.01
C ASP A 307 16.39 18.74 30.53
N GLU A 308 16.87 17.61 31.05
CA GLU A 308 16.90 17.33 32.49
C GLU A 308 17.85 18.30 33.22
N GLU A 309 19.01 18.61 32.64
CA GLU A 309 19.94 19.62 33.17
C GLU A 309 19.32 21.03 33.17
N ARG A 310 18.64 21.42 32.08
CA ARG A 310 17.94 22.71 32.01
C ARG A 310 16.83 22.84 33.06
N ARG A 311 16.07 21.76 33.30
CA ARG A 311 15.05 21.73 34.36
C ARG A 311 15.69 21.84 35.75
N ALA A 312 16.79 21.13 36.00
CA ALA A 312 17.50 21.21 37.26
C ALA A 312 18.11 22.61 37.50
N GLU A 313 18.58 23.29 36.45
CA GLU A 313 19.05 24.67 36.52
C GLU A 313 17.90 25.66 36.81
N ALA A 314 16.77 25.51 36.12
CA ALA A 314 15.58 26.31 36.37
C ALA A 314 15.10 26.20 37.83
N ASP A 315 15.05 24.96 38.36
CA ASP A 315 14.68 24.71 39.76
C ASP A 315 15.67 25.36 40.75
N ARG A 316 16.96 25.40 40.43
CA ARG A 316 17.96 26.10 41.25
C ARG A 316 17.72 27.61 41.27
N VAL A 317 17.48 28.20 40.11
CA VAL A 317 17.17 29.64 39.98
C VAL A 317 15.90 29.99 40.74
N GLU A 318 14.85 29.16 40.65
CA GLU A 318 13.61 29.37 41.39
C GLU A 318 13.81 29.30 42.91
N ARG A 319 14.59 28.33 43.40
CA ARG A 319 14.93 28.22 44.84
C ARG A 319 15.71 29.42 45.33
N GLU A 320 16.66 29.93 44.55
CA GLU A 320 17.40 31.14 44.89
C GLU A 320 16.51 32.38 44.91
N ALA A 321 15.62 32.54 43.92
CA ALA A 321 14.65 33.63 43.89
C ALA A 321 13.73 33.60 45.10
N ARG A 322 13.22 32.41 45.47
CA ARG A 322 12.37 32.23 46.66
C ARG A 322 13.11 32.53 47.96
N ARG A 323 14.39 32.18 48.04
CA ARG A 323 15.24 32.53 49.19
C ARG A 323 15.44 34.05 49.31
N ARG A 324 15.73 34.74 48.21
CA ARG A 324 15.85 36.21 48.20
C ARG A 324 14.54 36.89 48.62
N ALA A 325 13.40 36.42 48.10
CA ALA A 325 12.09 36.92 48.49
C ALA A 325 11.80 36.75 49.99
N MET A 326 12.22 35.63 50.60
CA MET A 326 12.11 35.44 52.06
C MET A 326 13.05 36.36 52.85
N GLU A 327 14.28 36.59 52.38
CA GLU A 327 15.22 37.52 53.02
C GLU A 327 14.70 38.97 52.95
N ASP A 328 14.12 39.38 51.82
CA ASP A 328 13.53 40.71 51.66
C ASP A 328 12.26 40.88 52.51
N ALA A 329 11.37 39.88 52.55
CA ALA A 329 10.19 39.90 53.43
C ALA A 329 10.57 40.02 54.91
N ARG A 330 11.64 39.33 55.33
CA ARG A 330 12.17 39.44 56.70
C ARG A 330 12.71 40.85 56.99
N ARG A 331 13.40 41.48 56.04
CA ARG A 331 13.88 42.86 56.19
C ARG A 331 12.71 43.86 56.30
N GLU A 332 11.64 43.66 55.54
CA GLU A 332 10.44 44.50 55.66
C GLU A 332 9.78 44.34 57.04
N GLU A 333 9.70 43.12 57.57
CA GLU A 333 9.13 42.86 58.89
C GLU A 333 9.97 43.46 60.01
N GLU A 334 11.30 43.33 59.93
CA GLU A 334 12.25 44.00 60.85
C GLU A 334 12.09 45.53 60.77
N GLY A 335 11.91 46.09 59.55
CA GLY A 335 11.65 47.52 59.34
C GLY A 335 10.34 47.99 59.98
N ARG A 336 9.24 47.23 59.85
CA ARG A 336 7.96 47.53 60.50
C ARG A 336 8.07 47.49 62.03
N HIS A 337 8.78 46.50 62.57
CA HIS A 337 9.02 46.43 64.01
C HIS A 337 9.83 47.62 64.54
N GLU A 338 10.81 48.10 63.78
CA GLU A 338 11.58 49.29 64.16
C GLU A 338 10.72 50.57 64.07
N GLU A 339 9.89 50.70 63.04
CA GLU A 339 8.95 51.81 62.90
C GLU A 339 7.93 51.84 64.05
N ASP A 340 7.35 50.69 64.40
CA ASP A 340 6.44 50.56 65.55
C ASP A 340 7.14 50.93 66.87
N ARG A 341 8.42 50.57 67.01
CA ARG A 341 9.21 50.97 68.18
C ARG A 341 9.38 52.49 68.23
N ARG A 342 9.70 53.13 67.11
CA ARG A 342 9.81 54.60 67.01
C ARG A 342 8.49 55.28 67.32
N ARG A 343 7.37 54.78 66.79
CA ARG A 343 6.02 55.31 67.10
C ARG A 343 5.71 55.25 68.58
N ARG A 344 6.02 54.13 69.25
CA ARG A 344 5.84 54.00 70.71
C ARG A 344 6.72 54.96 71.49
N GLU A 345 7.98 55.13 71.09
CA GLU A 345 8.91 56.08 71.71
C GLU A 345 8.42 57.53 71.52
N GLU A 346 7.88 57.86 70.34
CA GLU A 346 7.30 59.16 70.02
C GLU A 346 6.01 59.43 70.82
N ASP A 347 5.12 58.45 70.93
CA ASP A 347 3.90 58.52 71.74
C ASP A 347 4.21 58.74 73.22
N ASP A 348 5.24 58.06 73.76
CA ASP A 348 5.71 58.26 75.13
C ASP A 348 6.32 59.65 75.34
N LEU A 349 7.07 60.17 74.37
CA LEU A 349 7.58 61.55 74.37
C LEU A 349 6.44 62.56 74.37
N ASN A 350 5.45 62.37 73.50
CA ASN A 350 4.27 63.23 73.41
C ASN A 350 3.45 63.20 74.69
N ARG A 351 3.31 62.03 75.33
CA ARG A 351 2.67 61.90 76.65
C ARG A 351 3.40 62.70 77.72
N ARG A 352 4.73 62.61 77.78
CA ARG A 352 5.54 63.40 78.73
C ARG A 352 5.44 64.90 78.48
N VAL A 353 5.40 65.32 77.21
CA VAL A 353 5.22 66.73 76.84
C VAL A 353 3.82 67.23 77.23
N ALA A 354 2.79 66.39 77.08
CA ALA A 354 1.43 66.72 77.51
C ALA A 354 1.34 66.87 79.04
N GLU A 355 1.90 65.93 79.80
CA GLU A 355 2.00 66.01 81.26
C GLU A 355 2.77 67.27 81.71
N TYR A 356 3.86 67.62 81.02
CA TYR A 356 4.62 68.84 81.29
C TYR A 356 3.82 70.11 80.98
N ARG A 357 3.06 70.15 79.87
CA ARG A 357 2.15 71.25 79.54
C ARG A 357 1.03 71.39 80.56
N GLU A 358 0.50 70.28 81.06
CA GLU A 358 -0.57 70.28 82.06
C GLU A 358 -0.04 70.77 83.42
N ARG A 359 1.19 70.40 83.78
CA ARG A 359 1.90 70.93 84.94
C ARG A 359 2.17 72.44 84.83
N LEU A 360 2.54 72.91 83.64
CA LEU A 360 2.67 74.36 83.36
C LEU A 360 1.33 75.11 83.40
N ARG A 361 0.22 74.44 83.04
CA ARG A 361 -1.13 74.98 83.18
C ARG A 361 -1.60 75.02 84.63
N SER A 362 -1.20 74.08 85.48
CA SER A 362 -1.54 74.11 86.91
C SER A 362 -0.71 75.13 87.71
N GLU A 363 0.51 75.47 87.26
CA GLU A 363 1.33 76.53 87.86
C GLU A 363 0.97 77.96 87.41
N ARG A 364 0.26 78.13 86.28
CA ARG A 364 -0.30 79.41 85.85
C ARG A 364 -1.76 79.52 86.28
N GLY A 365 -1.97 80.11 87.46
CA GLY A 365 -3.30 80.46 87.97
C GLY A 365 -4.16 81.29 86.99
N PRO A 366 -5.48 81.31 87.18
CA PRO A 366 -6.45 81.77 86.18
C PRO A 366 -6.29 83.27 85.95
N ARG A 367 -5.85 83.64 84.74
CA ARG A 367 -5.92 85.03 84.25
C ARG A 367 -6.97 85.11 83.15
N ALA A 368 -7.85 86.09 83.39
CA ALA A 368 -9.00 86.47 82.62
C ALA A 368 -8.67 87.00 81.21
N ASP A 369 -9.65 86.83 80.34
CA ASP A 369 -10.11 87.69 79.22
C ASP A 369 -9.11 88.19 78.17
N ASN A 370 -9.32 87.73 76.92
CA ASN A 370 -9.43 88.55 75.69
C ASN A 370 -9.59 87.60 74.47
N ALA A 371 -10.74 87.62 73.80
CA ALA A 371 -11.10 88.51 72.69
C ALA A 371 -10.56 88.02 71.33
N ASP A 372 -11.50 87.46 70.56
CA ASP A 372 -11.85 87.88 69.19
C ASP A 372 -10.69 88.26 68.24
N ILE A 373 -10.48 87.46 67.18
CA ILE A 373 -10.16 87.93 65.83
C ILE A 373 -10.37 86.80 64.82
N THR A 374 -11.00 87.22 63.73
CA THR A 374 -11.51 86.50 62.59
C THR A 374 -10.43 86.05 61.59
N SER A 375 -10.77 85.04 60.77
CA SER A 375 -10.77 85.08 59.29
C SER A 375 -10.12 83.89 58.57
N ARG A 376 -10.93 83.33 57.65
CA ARG A 376 -10.58 82.81 56.31
C ARG A 376 -9.47 81.76 56.17
N SER A 377 -9.87 80.55 55.76
CA SER A 377 -9.74 80.15 54.34
C SER A 377 -10.33 78.76 54.12
N ASP A 378 -11.46 78.71 53.41
CA ASP A 378 -11.97 77.52 52.74
C ASP A 378 -10.93 77.07 51.69
N VAL A 379 -10.43 75.85 51.83
CA VAL A 379 -9.70 75.15 50.77
C VAL A 379 -10.31 73.76 50.66
N GLU A 380 -11.29 73.65 49.77
CA GLU A 380 -11.77 72.38 49.23
C GLU A 380 -10.61 71.63 48.57
N PRO A 381 -10.43 70.32 48.80
CA PRO A 381 -9.58 69.51 47.95
C PRO A 381 -10.28 69.35 46.59
N ARG A 382 -9.68 69.96 45.57
CA ARG A 382 -10.02 69.76 44.15
C ARG A 382 -10.02 68.28 43.78
N ASP A 383 -11.18 67.82 43.34
CA ASP A 383 -11.32 66.71 42.40
C ASP A 383 -10.59 67.06 41.11
N TYR A 384 -9.63 66.23 40.72
CA TYR A 384 -9.09 66.22 39.35
C TYR A 384 -9.80 65.11 38.59
N ASP A 385 -10.86 65.51 37.89
CA ASP A 385 -11.38 64.80 36.73
C ASP A 385 -10.31 64.83 35.62
N TYR A 386 -9.82 63.66 35.24
CA TYR A 386 -9.08 63.42 33.99
C TYR A 386 -9.95 62.50 33.13
N GLU A 387 -11.00 63.07 32.55
CA GLU A 387 -11.63 62.52 31.34
C GLU A 387 -11.14 63.32 30.11
N ASP A 388 -11.32 62.72 28.94
CA ASP A 388 -10.90 63.11 27.59
C ASP A 388 -9.43 62.84 27.23
N ALA A 389 -9.10 62.29 26.06
CA ALA A 389 -9.82 61.60 25.01
C ALA A 389 -8.73 61.12 24.01
N ASP A 390 -9.02 60.03 23.31
CA ASP A 390 -8.58 59.73 21.95
C ASP A 390 -7.12 59.99 21.53
N SER A 391 -6.38 58.89 21.34
CA SER A 391 -5.49 58.79 20.18
C SER A 391 -5.28 57.33 19.76
N SER A 392 -6.10 56.92 18.79
CA SER A 392 -5.73 56.16 17.58
C SER A 392 -4.95 54.84 17.71
N ASP A 393 -5.63 53.76 17.33
CA ASP A 393 -5.19 52.80 16.31
C ASP A 393 -3.67 52.65 16.10
N TYR A 394 -3.06 51.73 16.85
CA TYR A 394 -1.80 51.11 16.44
C TYR A 394 -2.07 49.68 15.99
N ARG A 395 -2.36 49.53 14.70
CA ARG A 395 -2.23 48.26 13.97
C ARG A 395 -0.73 48.01 13.71
N PRO A 396 -0.16 46.84 14.02
CA PRO A 396 1.14 46.48 13.49
C PRO A 396 0.93 45.94 12.07
N ASP A 397 1.13 46.82 11.09
CA ASP A 397 1.27 46.46 9.68
C ASP A 397 2.76 46.22 9.36
N ASP A 398 3.03 45.02 8.87
CA ASP A 398 4.03 44.61 7.91
C ASP A 398 4.98 45.71 7.39
N ARG A 399 6.26 45.62 7.77
CA ARG A 399 7.36 46.06 6.91
C ARG A 399 8.49 45.05 6.88
N GLU A 400 8.57 44.44 5.71
CA GLU A 400 9.77 43.91 5.09
C GLU A 400 10.94 44.89 5.30
N ASP A 401 12.04 44.40 5.87
CA ASP A 401 13.34 45.02 5.68
C ASP A 401 14.32 43.95 5.19
N ASP A 402 14.72 44.18 3.96
CA ASP A 402 15.54 43.37 3.11
C ASP A 402 16.97 43.95 3.23
N ARG A 403 17.96 43.06 3.43
CA ARG A 403 19.38 43.18 3.02
C ARG A 403 20.44 43.64 4.01
N ASP A 404 21.60 43.03 3.74
CA ASP A 404 22.98 43.39 4.11
C ASP A 404 23.48 43.08 5.52
N ARG A 405 23.87 41.82 5.70
CA ARG A 405 25.15 41.52 6.38
C ARG A 405 25.97 40.51 5.59
N GLY A 406 26.95 41.06 4.89
CA GLY A 406 28.12 40.31 4.44
C GLY A 406 29.00 39.88 5.61
N ARG A 407 29.66 38.73 5.40
CA ARG A 407 31.11 38.54 5.53
C ARG A 407 31.79 39.00 6.84
N ALA A 408 32.09 38.01 7.68
CA ALA A 408 33.38 37.81 8.37
C ALA A 408 33.38 36.34 8.87
N GLU A 409 34.08 35.40 8.22
CA GLU A 409 35.46 35.04 8.59
C GLU A 409 35.65 35.01 10.11
N ARG A 410 35.43 33.83 10.72
CA ARG A 410 36.13 33.42 11.94
C ARG A 410 36.48 31.95 11.85
N ASP A 411 37.77 31.74 11.63
CA ASP A 411 38.52 30.54 11.94
C ASP A 411 38.15 30.04 13.34
N TYR A 412 37.81 28.76 13.43
CA TYR A 412 37.89 28.05 14.70
C TYR A 412 39.14 27.19 14.67
N ASP A 413 40.06 27.63 15.53
CA ASP A 413 41.32 27.02 15.88
C ASP A 413 41.23 25.51 16.11
N ASP A 414 42.20 24.83 15.50
CA ASP A 414 42.84 23.62 16.00
C ASP A 414 43.13 23.74 17.51
N ARG A 415 42.41 22.98 18.33
CA ARG A 415 42.89 22.58 19.66
C ARG A 415 42.57 21.12 19.91
N ASP A 416 43.58 20.29 19.63
CA ASP A 416 43.77 18.98 20.24
C ASP A 416 43.75 19.10 21.78
N PRO A 417 43.03 18.24 22.49
CA PRO A 417 43.45 17.83 23.82
C PRO A 417 44.24 16.53 23.70
N VAL A 418 45.55 16.67 23.83
CA VAL A 418 46.45 15.60 24.30
C VAL A 418 45.93 15.15 25.66
N TYR A 419 45.37 13.94 25.74
CA TYR A 419 45.10 13.28 27.01
C TYR A 419 46.06 12.09 27.18
N ASP A 420 46.84 12.20 28.24
CA ASP A 420 47.95 11.36 28.67
C ASP A 420 47.46 10.02 29.26
N PRO A 421 47.89 8.86 28.75
CA PRO A 421 47.63 7.57 29.35
C PRO A 421 48.81 7.15 30.23
N SER A 422 48.94 7.72 31.44
CA SER A 422 49.85 7.18 32.45
C SER A 422 49.53 7.62 33.88
N ARG A 423 48.87 6.74 34.64
CA ARG A 423 48.99 6.58 36.11
C ARG A 423 48.10 5.43 36.58
N ASP A 424 48.69 4.28 36.87
CA ASP A 424 49.07 3.81 38.23
C ASP A 424 47.79 3.49 39.03
N GLU A 425 47.38 2.22 39.07
CA GLU A 425 47.79 1.21 40.06
C GLU A 425 46.91 1.27 41.31
N GLU A 426 46.39 0.09 41.69
CA GLU A 426 45.99 -0.31 43.05
C GLU A 426 44.73 0.40 43.62
N GLU A 427 43.76 -0.23 44.28
CA GLU A 427 43.77 -1.35 45.22
C GLU A 427 42.30 -1.74 45.52
N GLU A 428 42.10 -3.03 45.84
CA GLU A 428 41.26 -3.59 46.91
C GLU A 428 39.70 -3.48 46.95
N GLU A 429 39.12 -4.68 47.09
CA GLU A 429 38.06 -5.14 48.02
C GLU A 429 36.97 -4.16 48.50
N GLU A 430 35.69 -4.54 48.32
CA GLU A 430 34.85 -4.77 49.50
C GLU A 430 33.63 -5.66 49.21
N ASP A 431 33.73 -6.84 49.82
CA ASP A 431 32.73 -7.86 50.04
C ASP A 431 31.65 -7.37 51.03
N ARG A 432 30.35 -7.40 50.66
CA ARG A 432 29.26 -7.19 51.63
C ARG A 432 28.05 -8.10 51.37
N PRO A 433 27.88 -9.17 52.19
CA PRO A 433 26.65 -9.95 52.25
C PRO A 433 25.62 -9.26 53.16
N ARG A 434 24.40 -9.06 52.67
CA ARG A 434 23.28 -8.60 53.51
C ARG A 434 22.62 -9.79 54.23
N ARG A 435 22.75 -9.72 55.55
CA ARG A 435 22.21 -10.59 56.60
C ARG A 435 20.69 -10.63 56.68
N ARG A 436 20.22 -11.83 57.07
CA ARG A 436 19.20 -12.18 58.08
C ARG A 436 17.76 -11.68 57.92
N ARG A 437 16.85 -12.66 57.82
CA ARG A 437 15.80 -12.81 58.83
C ARG A 437 15.53 -14.29 59.08
N ASP A 438 16.01 -14.71 60.25
CA ASP A 438 15.66 -15.93 60.95
C ASP A 438 14.15 -15.88 61.27
N ARG A 439 13.45 -16.99 61.02
CA ARG A 439 12.21 -17.30 61.72
C ARG A 439 12.18 -18.81 61.93
N ASP A 440 12.58 -19.14 63.15
CA ASP A 440 12.34 -20.40 63.83
C ASP A 440 10.84 -20.70 63.82
N ASP A 441 10.48 -21.95 63.54
CA ASP A 441 9.37 -22.63 64.20
C ASP A 441 9.71 -24.13 64.22
N GLU A 442 10.03 -24.54 65.43
CA GLU A 442 10.41 -25.88 65.90
C GLU A 442 9.25 -26.88 65.81
N GLU A 443 9.66 -28.13 65.59
CA GLU A 443 9.20 -29.35 66.27
C GLU A 443 7.69 -29.68 66.33
N ALA A 444 7.36 -30.85 65.78
CA ALA A 444 6.87 -31.95 66.63
C ALA A 444 6.85 -33.27 65.86
N ASP A 445 7.77 -34.15 66.24
CA ASP A 445 7.66 -35.60 66.10
C ASP A 445 6.31 -36.12 66.60
N ARG A 446 5.64 -36.92 65.77
CA ARG A 446 4.78 -38.01 66.26
C ARG A 446 4.85 -39.19 65.30
N ASP A 447 5.73 -40.12 65.67
CA ASP A 447 5.53 -41.54 65.46
C ASP A 447 4.10 -41.93 65.90
N ARG A 448 3.36 -42.56 64.99
CA ARG A 448 2.28 -43.48 65.34
C ARG A 448 2.12 -44.49 64.23
N ASP A 449 2.65 -45.68 64.50
CA ASP A 449 2.21 -46.94 63.95
C ASP A 449 0.68 -47.01 63.93
N ARG A 450 0.12 -47.23 62.74
CA ARG A 450 -1.20 -47.83 62.58
C ARG A 450 -1.25 -48.58 61.26
N GLU A 451 -0.87 -49.85 61.35
CA GLU A 451 -1.46 -50.90 60.53
C GLU A 451 -2.96 -50.86 60.80
N ASP A 452 -3.75 -50.44 59.81
CA ASP A 452 -5.17 -50.77 59.70
C ASP A 452 -5.44 -50.90 58.19
N GLU A 453 -5.62 -52.15 57.78
CA GLU A 453 -6.35 -52.55 56.59
C GLU A 453 -7.69 -51.79 56.57
N GLU A 454 -8.09 -51.19 55.45
CA GLU A 454 -9.49 -51.11 54.99
C GLU A 454 -9.59 -50.22 53.74
N GLU A 455 -10.14 -50.84 52.69
CA GLU A 455 -10.96 -50.25 51.62
C GLU A 455 -10.34 -49.14 50.76
N GLU A 456 -10.04 -49.50 49.51
CA GLU A 456 -9.98 -48.59 48.36
C GLU A 456 -11.35 -47.89 48.21
N GLU A 457 -11.64 -46.90 49.05
CA GLU A 457 -12.61 -45.87 48.72
C GLU A 457 -12.06 -45.18 47.47
N GLU A 458 -12.77 -45.36 46.34
CA GLU A 458 -12.63 -44.52 45.17
C GLU A 458 -12.70 -43.06 45.64
N GLU A 459 -11.54 -42.42 45.86
CA GLU A 459 -11.46 -40.98 46.02
C GLU A 459 -12.20 -40.40 44.83
N GLU A 460 -13.40 -39.86 45.07
CA GLU A 460 -14.13 -39.08 44.09
C GLU A 460 -13.17 -37.99 43.63
N GLU A 461 -12.50 -38.20 42.48
CA GLU A 461 -11.54 -37.26 41.91
C GLU A 461 -12.24 -35.90 41.91
N GLU A 462 -11.86 -35.03 42.85
CA GLU A 462 -12.44 -33.71 42.95
C GLU A 462 -12.39 -33.11 41.54
N PRO A 463 -13.52 -32.67 40.98
CA PRO A 463 -13.60 -32.30 39.58
C PRO A 463 -12.56 -31.22 39.32
N ARG A 464 -11.45 -31.63 38.68
CA ARG A 464 -10.27 -30.78 38.50
C ARG A 464 -10.77 -29.43 37.99
N PRO A 465 -10.41 -28.31 38.65
CA PRO A 465 -11.00 -27.01 38.36
C PRO A 465 -10.92 -26.78 36.86
N SER A 466 -12.09 -26.72 36.21
CA SER A 466 -12.19 -26.68 34.76
C SER A 466 -11.19 -25.66 34.21
N ARG A 467 -10.22 -26.15 33.42
CA ARG A 467 -9.13 -25.31 32.91
C ARG A 467 -9.75 -24.14 32.16
N ARG A 468 -9.62 -22.93 32.71
CA ARG A 468 -10.08 -21.72 32.04
C ARG A 468 -9.47 -21.67 30.64
N ARG A 469 -10.32 -21.42 29.64
CA ARG A 469 -9.89 -21.30 28.25
C ARG A 469 -8.88 -20.15 28.16
N ARG A 470 -7.63 -20.44 27.81
CA ARG A 470 -6.61 -19.41 27.59
C ARG A 470 -7.04 -18.55 26.39
N PRO A 471 -6.91 -17.22 26.47
CA PRO A 471 -7.21 -16.35 25.34
C PRO A 471 -6.28 -16.69 24.17
N VAL A 472 -6.78 -16.56 22.95
CA VAL A 472 -5.95 -16.72 21.75
C VAL A 472 -5.05 -15.50 21.65
N ILE A 473 -3.75 -15.71 21.51
CA ILE A 473 -2.77 -14.62 21.31
C ILE A 473 -2.63 -14.34 19.82
N PHE A 474 -2.53 -15.41 19.03
CA PHE A 474 -2.29 -15.32 17.60
C PHE A 474 -2.93 -16.50 16.86
N ASP A 475 -3.52 -16.22 15.70
CA ASP A 475 -4.21 -17.21 14.85
C ASP A 475 -3.80 -16.95 13.39
N ILE A 476 -3.11 -17.90 12.75
CA ILE A 476 -2.86 -17.86 11.30
C ILE A 476 -3.61 -18.99 10.65
N GLY A 477 -4.47 -18.67 9.69
CA GLY A 477 -5.10 -19.64 8.81
C GLY A 477 -4.67 -19.50 7.36
N ALA A 478 -4.65 -20.64 6.68
CA ALA A 478 -4.58 -20.74 5.24
C ALA A 478 -5.59 -21.77 4.77
N GLY A 479 -6.24 -21.51 3.63
CA GLY A 479 -7.35 -22.31 3.17
C GLY A 479 -7.60 -22.21 1.68
N VAL A 480 -8.45 -23.11 1.23
CA VAL A 480 -8.97 -23.14 -0.13
C VAL A 480 -10.48 -23.03 -0.09
N ALA A 481 -11.05 -22.17 -0.92
CA ALA A 481 -12.47 -22.03 -1.11
C ALA A 481 -12.85 -22.38 -2.55
N PHE A 482 -14.10 -22.76 -2.76
CA PHE A 482 -14.73 -22.82 -4.05
C PHE A 482 -15.83 -21.76 -4.07
N MET A 483 -15.76 -20.84 -5.02
CA MET A 483 -16.73 -19.76 -5.16
C MET A 483 -17.51 -19.92 -6.46
N SER A 484 -18.82 -19.66 -6.37
CA SER A 484 -19.70 -19.45 -7.51
C SER A 484 -20.19 -18.01 -7.45
N ARG A 485 -20.13 -17.33 -8.59
CA ARG A 485 -20.52 -15.93 -8.72
C ARG A 485 -21.57 -15.78 -9.80
N ASN A 486 -22.63 -15.04 -9.50
CA ASN A 486 -23.69 -14.73 -10.43
C ASN A 486 -24.07 -13.26 -10.29
N MET A 487 -23.77 -12.50 -11.33
CA MET A 487 -24.08 -11.09 -11.44
C MET A 487 -25.28 -10.90 -12.36
N SER A 488 -26.33 -10.29 -11.83
CA SER A 488 -27.52 -9.89 -12.56
C SER A 488 -27.64 -8.38 -12.58
N VAL A 489 -27.75 -7.80 -13.76
CA VAL A 489 -28.04 -6.37 -13.93
C VAL A 489 -29.52 -6.23 -14.29
N GLU A 490 -30.23 -5.38 -13.57
CA GLU A 490 -31.62 -5.04 -13.87
C GLU A 490 -31.62 -3.76 -14.71
N VAL A 491 -32.03 -3.88 -15.97
CA VAL A 491 -32.10 -2.76 -16.92
C VAL A 491 -33.42 -2.85 -17.63
N ALA A 492 -34.14 -1.72 -17.70
CA ALA A 492 -35.32 -1.59 -18.52
C ALA A 492 -34.88 -1.30 -19.96
N GLY A 493 -35.22 -2.18 -20.91
CA GLY A 493 -34.86 -2.02 -22.33
C GLY A 493 -34.43 -3.31 -23.00
N SER A 494 -34.28 -3.29 -24.32
CA SER A 494 -33.76 -4.42 -25.12
C SER A 494 -32.27 -4.67 -24.90
N ASP A 495 -31.54 -3.65 -24.43
CA ASP A 495 -30.08 -3.65 -24.32
C ASP A 495 -29.65 -4.05 -22.91
N LYS A 496 -30.18 -5.18 -22.44
CA LYS A 496 -29.86 -5.71 -21.11
C LYS A 496 -28.41 -6.24 -21.14
N PRO A 497 -27.48 -5.67 -20.35
CA PRO A 497 -26.13 -6.18 -20.23
C PRO A 497 -26.22 -7.61 -19.70
N ARG A 498 -25.36 -8.47 -20.24
CA ARG A 498 -25.44 -9.90 -19.98
C ARG A 498 -25.21 -10.19 -18.50
N THR A 499 -26.00 -11.12 -17.97
CA THR A 499 -25.72 -11.75 -16.68
C THR A 499 -24.37 -12.47 -16.76
N TYR A 500 -23.47 -12.15 -15.84
CA TYR A 500 -22.20 -12.85 -15.71
C TYR A 500 -22.37 -14.00 -14.72
N SER A 501 -21.93 -15.20 -15.10
CA SER A 501 -21.98 -16.39 -14.22
C SER A 501 -20.66 -17.13 -14.32
N ALA A 502 -19.99 -17.30 -13.19
CA ALA A 502 -18.75 -18.05 -13.05
C ALA A 502 -18.97 -19.16 -12.03
N PRO A 503 -19.28 -20.39 -12.46
CA PRO A 503 -19.52 -21.50 -11.55
C PRO A 503 -18.21 -22.09 -11.04
N GLY A 504 -17.99 -22.01 -9.73
CA GLY A 504 -17.10 -22.92 -9.00
C GLY A 504 -15.61 -22.80 -9.34
N TYR A 505 -14.97 -21.71 -8.94
CA TYR A 505 -13.54 -21.51 -9.08
C TYR A 505 -12.81 -21.53 -7.73
N PRO A 506 -11.57 -22.04 -7.68
CA PRO A 506 -10.81 -22.09 -6.46
C PRO A 506 -10.34 -20.70 -6.00
N GLU A 507 -10.37 -20.46 -4.69
CA GLU A 507 -9.89 -19.27 -4.00
C GLU A 507 -8.83 -19.71 -2.97
N LEU A 508 -7.67 -19.07 -2.98
CA LEU A 508 -6.71 -19.15 -1.89
C LEU A 508 -7.09 -18.09 -0.84
N THR A 509 -7.21 -18.50 0.42
CA THR A 509 -7.42 -17.59 1.55
C THR A 509 -6.28 -17.69 2.55
N VAL A 510 -5.80 -16.54 3.04
CA VAL A 510 -4.89 -16.44 4.17
C VAL A 510 -5.46 -15.43 5.16
N ASN A 511 -5.55 -15.79 6.43
CA ASN A 511 -5.98 -14.90 7.50
C ASN A 511 -4.98 -14.91 8.65
N ALA A 512 -4.79 -13.77 9.28
CA ALA A 512 -3.95 -13.62 10.46
C ALA A 512 -4.67 -12.74 11.48
N GLU A 513 -4.67 -13.14 12.74
CA GLU A 513 -5.29 -12.42 13.84
C GLU A 513 -4.31 -12.33 15.00
N PHE A 514 -4.23 -11.18 15.65
CA PHE A 514 -3.31 -10.93 16.76
C PHE A 514 -4.00 -10.16 17.88
N PHE A 515 -3.89 -10.67 19.11
CA PHE A 515 -4.53 -10.15 20.31
C PHE A 515 -3.47 -9.68 21.32
N PRO A 516 -2.94 -8.45 21.18
CA PRO A 516 -1.84 -7.98 22.01
C PRO A 516 -2.20 -7.89 23.50
N VAL A 517 -3.45 -7.58 23.83
CA VAL A 517 -3.89 -7.45 25.23
C VAL A 517 -3.90 -8.81 25.94
N ALA A 518 -4.09 -9.90 25.21
CA ALA A 518 -4.01 -11.25 25.77
C ALA A 518 -2.59 -11.60 26.26
N LEU A 519 -1.54 -10.99 25.71
CA LEU A 519 -0.16 -11.17 26.17
C LEU A 519 0.08 -10.55 27.55
N ALA A 520 -0.43 -9.34 27.76
CA ALA A 520 -0.21 -8.59 29.00
C ALA A 520 -1.20 -8.99 30.09
N SER A 521 -2.47 -9.18 29.73
CA SER A 521 -3.59 -9.30 30.66
C SER A 521 -4.59 -10.36 30.19
N PRO A 522 -4.22 -11.65 30.21
CA PRO A 522 -5.02 -12.74 29.63
C PRO A 522 -6.37 -12.97 30.31
N THR A 523 -6.54 -12.48 31.54
CA THR A 523 -7.78 -12.60 32.32
C THR A 523 -8.71 -11.39 32.19
N SER A 524 -8.25 -10.31 31.54
CA SER A 524 -9.06 -9.10 31.38
C SER A 524 -10.12 -9.28 30.29
N GLY A 525 -11.26 -8.60 30.41
CA GLY A 525 -12.25 -8.56 29.32
C GLY A 525 -11.70 -7.94 28.03
N ALA A 526 -10.64 -7.11 28.14
CA ALA A 526 -9.96 -6.51 27.01
C ALA A 526 -9.01 -7.49 26.28
N ALA A 527 -8.74 -8.68 26.82
CA ALA A 527 -7.92 -9.71 26.16
C ALA A 527 -8.48 -10.11 24.78
N GLY A 528 -9.77 -9.87 24.56
CA GLY A 528 -10.45 -10.07 23.30
C GLY A 528 -10.14 -9.06 22.20
N LEU A 529 -9.49 -7.93 22.51
CA LEU A 529 -9.18 -6.90 21.53
C LEU A 529 -7.97 -7.30 20.70
N GLY A 530 -8.15 -7.30 19.38
CA GLY A 530 -7.14 -7.70 18.42
C GLY A 530 -7.21 -6.93 17.12
N ILE A 531 -6.21 -7.20 16.28
CA ILE A 531 -6.14 -6.78 14.88
C ILE A 531 -6.21 -8.01 14.01
N PHE A 532 -6.75 -7.85 12.80
CA PHE A 532 -6.81 -8.94 11.83
C PHE A 532 -6.41 -8.46 10.43
N GLY A 533 -5.89 -9.40 9.66
CA GLY A 533 -5.60 -9.27 8.23
C GLY A 533 -6.16 -10.48 7.48
N LEU A 534 -6.71 -10.24 6.31
CA LEU A 534 -7.28 -11.24 5.42
C LEU A 534 -6.84 -10.95 4.00
N TYR A 535 -6.27 -11.95 3.34
CA TYR A 535 -5.93 -11.92 1.93
C TYR A 535 -6.64 -13.06 1.21
N ARG A 536 -7.25 -12.75 0.06
CA ARG A 536 -7.90 -13.73 -0.81
C ARG A 536 -7.47 -13.52 -2.23
N ARG A 537 -7.29 -14.62 -2.96
CA ARG A 537 -7.00 -14.59 -4.38
C ARG A 537 -7.68 -15.73 -5.09
N HIS A 538 -8.43 -15.41 -6.13
CA HIS A 538 -9.03 -16.40 -7.01
C HIS A 538 -8.00 -16.93 -7.99
N LEU A 539 -8.07 -18.24 -8.21
CA LEU A 539 -7.20 -18.96 -9.13
C LEU A 539 -8.06 -19.45 -10.30
N PHE A 540 -7.54 -19.33 -11.51
CA PHE A 540 -8.19 -19.82 -12.74
C PHE A 540 -9.60 -19.24 -12.96
N LEU A 541 -9.84 -18.01 -12.52
CA LEU A 541 -11.07 -17.32 -12.86
C LEU A 541 -10.99 -16.88 -14.33
N GLU A 542 -11.99 -17.26 -15.10
CA GLU A 542 -12.09 -16.89 -16.50
C GLU A 542 -13.43 -16.21 -16.75
N THR A 543 -13.40 -15.14 -17.56
CA THR A 543 -14.58 -14.43 -18.04
C THR A 543 -14.78 -14.77 -19.50
N SER A 544 -15.90 -15.40 -19.84
CA SER A 544 -16.21 -15.75 -21.22
C SER A 544 -17.26 -14.83 -21.83
N GLY A 545 -17.10 -14.50 -23.11
CA GLY A 545 -18.02 -13.63 -23.83
C GLY A 545 -17.95 -13.83 -25.34
N PRO A 546 -19.02 -13.48 -26.09
CA PRO A 546 -18.99 -13.49 -27.55
C PRO A 546 -18.09 -12.36 -28.09
N THR A 547 -17.32 -12.70 -29.11
CA THR A 547 -16.62 -11.76 -30.01
C THR A 547 -17.57 -11.19 -31.05
N ASP A 548 -17.12 -10.21 -31.84
CA ASP A 548 -17.89 -9.67 -32.97
C ASP A 548 -18.30 -10.74 -34.00
N LEU A 549 -17.52 -11.82 -34.10
CA LEU A 549 -17.78 -12.97 -34.97
C LEU A 549 -18.79 -13.97 -34.38
N GLY A 550 -19.26 -13.74 -33.14
CA GLY A 550 -20.16 -14.64 -32.43
C GLY A 550 -19.46 -15.83 -31.76
N GLU A 551 -18.15 -15.94 -31.87
CA GLU A 551 -17.35 -16.95 -31.17
C GLU A 551 -17.20 -16.57 -29.70
N THR A 552 -17.40 -17.51 -28.78
CA THR A 552 -17.15 -17.28 -27.36
C THR A 552 -15.66 -17.45 -27.07
N ILE A 553 -14.99 -16.40 -26.60
CA ILE A 553 -13.62 -16.48 -26.10
C ILE A 553 -13.61 -16.41 -24.58
N SER A 554 -12.61 -17.07 -23.98
CA SER A 554 -12.36 -17.02 -22.54
C SER A 554 -11.22 -16.04 -22.27
N VAL A 555 -11.45 -15.10 -21.36
CA VAL A 555 -10.48 -14.08 -20.93
C VAL A 555 -10.03 -14.42 -19.52
N ALA A 556 -8.72 -14.47 -19.31
CA ALA A 556 -8.17 -14.67 -17.97
C ALA A 556 -8.52 -13.47 -17.08
N THR A 557 -9.07 -13.77 -15.90
CA THR A 557 -9.55 -12.77 -14.95
C THR A 557 -8.91 -13.02 -13.59
N SER A 558 -8.51 -11.95 -12.91
CA SER A 558 -7.90 -12.03 -11.59
C SER A 558 -8.79 -11.29 -10.60
N GLU A 559 -9.14 -11.96 -9.50
CA GLU A 559 -9.91 -11.36 -8.41
C GLU A 559 -9.13 -11.51 -7.11
N GLN A 560 -8.89 -10.41 -6.41
CA GLN A 560 -8.16 -10.40 -5.14
C GLN A 560 -8.79 -9.46 -4.10
N GLU A 561 -8.74 -9.86 -2.84
CA GLU A 561 -9.23 -9.08 -1.70
C GLU A 561 -8.13 -8.98 -0.63
N LEU A 562 -7.92 -7.79 -0.09
CA LEU A 562 -7.10 -7.54 1.09
C LEU A 562 -7.96 -6.76 2.09
N LEU A 563 -8.10 -7.24 3.32
CA LEU A 563 -8.87 -6.60 4.37
C LEU A 563 -8.03 -6.55 5.65
N VAL A 564 -7.94 -5.37 6.27
CA VAL A 564 -7.23 -5.18 7.54
C VAL A 564 -8.14 -4.44 8.50
N GLY A 565 -8.15 -4.82 9.77
CA GLY A 565 -9.05 -4.22 10.73
C GLY A 565 -8.78 -4.55 12.19
N ALA A 566 -9.72 -4.14 13.03
CA ALA A 566 -9.76 -4.44 14.44
C ALA A 566 -10.90 -5.43 14.73
N MET A 567 -10.71 -6.25 15.76
CA MET A 567 -11.70 -7.21 16.22
C MET A 567 -11.77 -7.30 17.73
N PHE A 568 -12.91 -7.77 18.22
CA PHE A 568 -13.16 -8.04 19.62
C PHE A 568 -13.81 -9.41 19.77
N ARG A 569 -13.24 -10.25 20.64
CA ARG A 569 -13.78 -11.57 20.98
C ARG A 569 -14.06 -11.69 22.47
N THR A 570 -15.26 -12.10 22.83
CA THR A 570 -15.61 -12.31 24.24
C THR A 570 -16.42 -13.58 24.44
N ALA A 571 -16.09 -14.34 25.47
CA ALA A 571 -16.86 -15.52 25.88
C ALA A 571 -18.03 -15.09 26.78
N MET A 572 -19.24 -15.52 26.45
CA MET A 572 -20.45 -15.39 27.25
C MET A 572 -20.47 -16.39 28.42
N GLY A 573 -19.45 -16.33 29.29
CA GLY A 573 -19.36 -17.17 30.48
C GLY A 573 -17.96 -17.72 30.74
N ARG A 574 -17.86 -18.51 31.81
CA ARG A 574 -16.59 -19.09 32.27
C ARG A 574 -16.39 -20.55 31.85
N ALA A 575 -17.46 -21.21 31.39
CA ALA A 575 -17.38 -22.60 30.99
C ALA A 575 -16.58 -22.74 29.68
N PRO A 576 -15.86 -23.85 29.47
CA PRO A 576 -15.20 -24.12 28.19
C PRO A 576 -16.16 -24.13 26.99
N THR A 577 -17.43 -24.47 27.24
CA THR A 577 -18.53 -24.51 26.29
C THR A 577 -19.29 -23.18 26.17
N SER A 578 -18.83 -22.11 26.84
CA SER A 578 -19.48 -20.80 26.73
C SER A 578 -19.40 -20.27 25.29
N PRO A 579 -20.51 -19.75 24.74
CA PRO A 579 -20.52 -19.13 23.42
C PRO A 579 -19.52 -17.97 23.33
N VAL A 580 -18.92 -17.76 22.17
CA VAL A 580 -17.98 -16.66 21.92
C VAL A 580 -18.58 -15.71 20.90
N ILE A 581 -18.73 -14.44 21.27
CA ILE A 581 -19.11 -13.37 20.35
C ILE A 581 -17.85 -12.83 19.71
N THR A 582 -17.89 -12.63 18.39
CA THR A 582 -16.88 -11.90 17.63
C THR A 582 -17.51 -10.67 16.99
N LEU A 583 -16.90 -9.51 17.17
CA LEU A 583 -17.20 -8.29 16.44
C LEU A 583 -15.92 -7.85 15.72
N ALA A 584 -16.02 -7.42 14.46
CA ALA A 584 -14.87 -6.90 13.75
C ALA A 584 -15.26 -5.76 12.82
N ALA A 585 -14.34 -4.83 12.61
CA ALA A 585 -14.48 -3.77 11.63
C ALA A 585 -13.14 -3.60 10.90
N GLY A 586 -13.18 -3.49 9.58
CA GLY A 586 -11.98 -3.39 8.76
C GLY A 586 -12.17 -2.51 7.55
N TYR A 587 -11.03 -2.08 7.01
CA TYR A 587 -10.93 -1.39 5.74
C TYR A 587 -10.20 -2.28 4.75
N GLY A 588 -10.78 -2.44 3.57
CA GLY A 588 -10.30 -3.38 2.58
C GLY A 588 -10.25 -2.82 1.18
N PHE A 589 -9.54 -3.57 0.37
CA PHE A 589 -9.32 -3.38 -1.04
C PHE A 589 -9.79 -4.66 -1.75
N PHE A 590 -10.58 -4.49 -2.79
CA PHE A 590 -11.00 -5.58 -3.66
C PHE A 590 -10.71 -5.17 -5.10
N ALA A 591 -9.99 -6.00 -5.84
CA ALA A 591 -9.70 -5.76 -7.25
C ALA A 591 -10.21 -6.92 -8.09
N PHE A 592 -10.85 -6.56 -9.19
CA PHE A 592 -11.30 -7.45 -10.27
C PHE A 592 -10.64 -6.96 -11.55
N GLU A 593 -9.52 -7.59 -11.89
CA GLU A 593 -8.66 -7.26 -13.02
C GLU A 593 -9.00 -8.17 -14.20
N LEU A 594 -9.22 -7.56 -15.36
CA LEU A 594 -9.43 -8.24 -16.62
C LEU A 594 -8.29 -7.89 -17.56
N ASP A 595 -7.81 -8.84 -18.36
CA ASP A 595 -6.81 -8.55 -19.40
C ASP A 595 -7.43 -7.63 -20.46
N SER A 596 -7.02 -6.35 -20.44
CA SER A 596 -7.49 -5.32 -21.38
C SER A 596 -7.34 -5.70 -22.85
N GLN A 597 -6.30 -6.45 -23.22
CA GLN A 597 -6.08 -6.84 -24.62
C GLN A 597 -7.09 -7.90 -25.04
N ALA A 598 -7.28 -8.93 -24.20
CA ALA A 598 -8.26 -9.97 -24.46
C ALA A 598 -9.71 -9.45 -24.37
N MET A 599 -9.99 -8.50 -23.48
CA MET A 599 -11.29 -7.83 -23.40
C MET A 599 -11.61 -7.02 -24.67
N SER A 600 -10.60 -6.43 -25.33
CA SER A 600 -10.82 -5.70 -26.59
C SER A 600 -11.29 -6.58 -27.76
N LEU A 601 -11.12 -7.91 -27.64
CA LEU A 601 -11.61 -8.89 -28.62
C LEU A 601 -13.08 -9.25 -28.39
N LEU A 602 -13.62 -8.96 -27.20
CA LEU A 602 -15.04 -9.14 -26.90
C LEU A 602 -15.86 -8.01 -27.49
N LYS A 603 -17.12 -8.30 -27.83
CA LYS A 603 -18.10 -7.26 -28.20
C LYS A 603 -18.11 -6.17 -27.14
N GLU A 604 -18.20 -4.91 -27.56
CA GLU A 604 -18.21 -3.73 -26.68
C GLU A 604 -19.26 -3.86 -25.55
N GLU A 605 -20.42 -4.44 -25.84
CA GLU A 605 -21.50 -4.73 -24.89
C GLU A 605 -21.11 -5.67 -23.73
N VAL A 606 -20.03 -6.44 -23.89
CA VAL A 606 -19.52 -7.43 -22.94
C VAL A 606 -18.23 -6.95 -22.27
N GLN A 607 -17.69 -5.80 -22.70
CA GLN A 607 -16.48 -5.26 -22.13
C GLN A 607 -16.75 -4.72 -20.72
N MET A 608 -16.19 -5.39 -19.73
CA MET A 608 -16.15 -4.92 -18.35
C MET A 608 -14.82 -4.22 -18.08
N PRO A 609 -14.82 -3.08 -17.37
CA PRO A 609 -13.58 -2.45 -16.95
C PRO A 609 -12.98 -3.22 -15.77
N THR A 610 -11.68 -3.02 -15.55
CA THR A 610 -11.06 -3.40 -14.28
C THR A 610 -11.71 -2.61 -13.14
N MET A 611 -12.22 -3.31 -12.13
CA MET A 611 -12.92 -2.71 -10.99
C MET A 611 -12.04 -2.77 -9.75
N ILE A 612 -11.91 -1.64 -9.06
CA ILE A 612 -11.11 -1.55 -7.84
C ILE A 612 -11.96 -0.91 -6.76
N TYR A 613 -12.49 -1.72 -5.85
CA TYR A 613 -13.28 -1.26 -4.74
C TYR A 613 -12.43 -1.03 -3.49
N ARG A 614 -12.71 0.06 -2.79
CA ARG A 614 -12.31 0.27 -1.41
C ARG A 614 -13.53 0.13 -0.54
N ASN A 615 -13.46 -0.68 0.50
CA ASN A 615 -14.62 -1.01 1.31
C ASN A 615 -14.35 -0.88 2.81
N LEU A 616 -15.43 -0.59 3.54
CA LEU A 616 -15.53 -0.76 4.98
C LEU A 616 -16.34 -2.02 5.23
N VAL A 617 -15.83 -2.91 6.07
CA VAL A 617 -16.48 -4.17 6.41
C VAL A 617 -16.72 -4.21 7.90
N VAL A 618 -17.95 -4.52 8.30
CA VAL A 618 -18.33 -4.78 9.70
C VAL A 618 -18.82 -6.22 9.79
N ASN A 619 -18.26 -7.00 10.71
CA ASN A 619 -18.57 -8.40 10.91
C ASN A 619 -19.09 -8.63 12.33
N ALA A 620 -20.07 -9.50 12.47
CA ALA A 620 -20.52 -10.02 13.75
C ALA A 620 -20.69 -11.55 13.66
N GLY A 621 -20.26 -12.27 14.68
CA GLY A 621 -20.31 -13.72 14.72
C GLY A 621 -20.51 -14.28 16.12
N LEU A 622 -21.06 -15.48 16.18
CA LEU A 622 -21.28 -16.27 17.38
C LEU A 622 -20.74 -17.68 17.16
N THR A 623 -19.79 -18.09 17.99
CA THR A 623 -19.24 -19.45 18.01
C THR A 623 -19.78 -20.20 19.22
N ILE A 624 -20.49 -21.29 19.01
CA ILE A 624 -21.04 -22.17 20.04
C ILE A 624 -20.18 -23.45 20.08
N PRO A 625 -19.37 -23.67 21.13
CA PRO A 625 -18.66 -24.93 21.30
C PRO A 625 -19.65 -26.04 21.63
N ILE A 626 -19.58 -27.15 20.91
CA ILE A 626 -20.47 -28.31 21.10
C ILE A 626 -19.83 -29.31 22.08
N SER A 627 -18.54 -29.58 21.92
CA SER A 627 -17.77 -30.45 22.81
C SER A 627 -16.76 -29.59 23.59
N GLY A 628 -16.35 -30.04 24.78
CA GLY A 628 -15.52 -29.30 25.73
C GLY A 628 -14.16 -28.79 25.24
N SER A 629 -13.82 -28.93 23.95
CA SER A 629 -12.71 -28.20 23.29
C SER A 629 -12.58 -28.49 21.80
N SER A 630 -13.13 -29.60 21.28
CA SER A 630 -12.74 -30.12 19.95
C SER A 630 -13.67 -29.73 18.80
N LEU A 631 -14.90 -29.32 19.04
CA LEU A 631 -15.88 -29.02 17.99
C LEU A 631 -16.74 -27.83 18.36
N GLY A 632 -16.97 -26.93 17.42
CA GLY A 632 -17.87 -25.80 17.55
C GLY A 632 -18.52 -25.41 16.23
N VAL A 633 -19.69 -24.78 16.35
CA VAL A 633 -20.41 -24.19 15.23
C VAL A 633 -20.29 -22.68 15.32
N GLU A 634 -19.96 -22.04 14.21
CA GLU A 634 -19.93 -20.58 14.08
C GLU A 634 -21.05 -20.15 13.13
N VAL A 635 -21.78 -19.12 13.53
CA VAL A 635 -22.71 -18.40 12.66
C VAL A 635 -22.35 -16.93 12.69
N GLY A 636 -22.39 -16.26 11.55
CA GLY A 636 -22.03 -14.86 11.48
C GLY A 636 -22.60 -14.16 10.27
N GLY A 637 -22.42 -12.85 10.24
CA GLY A 637 -22.75 -12.02 9.10
C GLY A 637 -21.77 -10.89 8.94
N SER A 638 -21.66 -10.41 7.70
CA SER A 638 -20.92 -9.20 7.39
C SER A 638 -21.79 -8.18 6.66
N TYR A 639 -21.48 -6.91 6.91
CA TYR A 639 -21.94 -5.81 6.09
C TYR A 639 -20.73 -5.13 5.45
N ARG A 640 -20.76 -4.99 4.13
CA ARG A 640 -19.72 -4.33 3.34
C ARG A 640 -20.30 -3.05 2.76
N TYR A 641 -19.60 -1.93 2.95
CA TYR A 641 -19.92 -0.64 2.35
C TYR A 641 -18.77 -0.21 1.46
N VAL A 642 -19.02 0.03 0.18
CA VAL A 642 -17.99 0.50 -0.75
C VAL A 642 -17.87 2.01 -0.63
N VAL A 643 -16.68 2.44 -0.26
CA VAL A 643 -16.30 3.85 -0.14
C VAL A 643 -15.88 4.39 -1.49
N ASP A 644 -15.24 3.56 -2.32
CA ASP A 644 -14.73 3.96 -3.64
C ASP A 644 -14.83 2.80 -4.63
N VAL A 645 -15.19 3.08 -5.88
CA VAL A 645 -15.25 2.13 -7.01
C VAL A 645 -14.04 2.21 -7.94
N GLY A 646 -13.13 3.15 -7.71
CA GLY A 646 -11.95 3.39 -8.53
C GLY A 646 -12.22 4.29 -9.73
N GLN A 647 -11.16 4.84 -10.32
CA GLN A 647 -11.28 5.83 -11.40
C GLN A 647 -11.78 5.18 -12.71
N ALA A 648 -11.30 3.99 -13.07
CA ALA A 648 -11.73 3.29 -14.28
C ALA A 648 -13.25 3.04 -14.29
N ALA A 649 -13.81 2.63 -13.15
CA ALA A 649 -15.25 2.48 -12.98
C ALA A 649 -15.99 3.82 -13.12
N ARG A 650 -15.47 4.90 -12.53
CA ARG A 650 -16.07 6.25 -12.66
C ARG A 650 -15.97 6.82 -14.06
N ASP A 651 -14.91 6.50 -14.79
CA ASP A 651 -14.73 6.95 -16.17
C ASP A 651 -15.74 6.24 -17.10
N LEU A 652 -16.04 4.96 -16.82
CA LEU A 652 -17.01 4.20 -17.61
C LEU A 652 -18.46 4.46 -17.20
N PHE A 653 -18.75 4.42 -15.89
CA PHE A 653 -20.11 4.50 -15.34
C PHE A 653 -20.48 5.90 -14.85
N GLY A 654 -19.62 6.90 -15.03
CA GLY A 654 -19.85 8.28 -14.61
C GLY A 654 -19.29 8.60 -13.22
N SER A 655 -18.90 9.86 -13.03
CA SER A 655 -18.26 10.36 -11.80
C SER A 655 -19.13 10.23 -10.56
N ASP A 656 -20.45 10.18 -10.75
CA ASP A 656 -21.44 10.09 -9.68
C ASP A 656 -21.68 8.63 -9.26
N THR A 657 -20.89 7.67 -9.77
CA THR A 657 -20.99 6.27 -9.37
C THR A 657 -20.57 6.15 -7.91
N THR A 658 -21.56 6.33 -7.03
CA THR A 658 -21.44 6.19 -5.59
C THR A 658 -21.45 4.71 -5.22
N GLY A 659 -20.66 4.33 -4.22
CA GLY A 659 -20.37 2.93 -3.91
C GLY A 659 -21.60 2.03 -3.67
N GLY A 660 -21.36 0.72 -3.75
CA GLY A 660 -22.32 -0.32 -3.42
C GLY A 660 -22.31 -0.70 -1.93
N ASN A 661 -23.25 -1.57 -1.57
CA ASN A 661 -23.26 -2.23 -0.27
C ASN A 661 -23.54 -3.73 -0.44
N GLY A 662 -23.11 -4.53 0.53
CA GLY A 662 -23.36 -5.97 0.51
C GLY A 662 -23.57 -6.52 1.90
N PHE A 663 -24.33 -7.61 1.95
CA PHE A 663 -24.57 -8.39 3.15
C PHE A 663 -24.07 -9.82 2.90
N SER A 664 -23.40 -10.41 3.87
CA SER A 664 -23.12 -11.83 3.85
C SER A 664 -23.61 -12.53 5.11
N GLY A 665 -23.97 -13.80 4.95
CA GLY A 665 -24.17 -14.75 6.03
C GLY A 665 -23.12 -15.86 5.94
N ARG A 666 -22.63 -16.31 7.09
CA ARG A 666 -21.63 -17.37 7.25
C ARG A 666 -22.14 -18.41 8.23
N ALA A 667 -21.95 -19.68 7.90
CA ALA A 667 -22.02 -20.79 8.84
C ALA A 667 -20.76 -21.62 8.73
N ALA A 668 -20.13 -21.98 9.85
CA ALA A 668 -18.95 -22.83 9.89
C ALA A 668 -19.09 -23.93 10.94
N LEU A 669 -18.49 -25.07 10.63
CA LEU A 669 -18.19 -26.14 11.58
C LEU A 669 -16.67 -26.22 11.68
N GLY A 670 -16.15 -26.15 12.89
CA GLY A 670 -14.71 -26.21 13.08
C GLY A 670 -14.32 -26.79 14.42
N GLY A 671 -13.05 -27.12 14.56
CA GLY A 671 -12.56 -27.86 15.69
C GLY A 671 -11.06 -27.81 15.86
N GLU A 672 -10.58 -28.30 17.01
CA GLU A 672 -9.16 -28.51 17.24
C GLU A 672 -8.73 -29.82 16.56
N ALA A 673 -7.76 -29.74 15.66
CA ALA A 673 -7.14 -30.88 14.98
C ALA A 673 -6.01 -31.46 15.85
N GLY A 674 -6.31 -31.76 17.12
CA GLY A 674 -5.29 -32.23 18.07
C GLY A 674 -4.57 -33.51 17.64
N PHE A 675 -5.17 -34.28 16.72
CA PHE A 675 -4.56 -35.44 16.08
C PHE A 675 -3.42 -35.11 15.10
N ILE A 676 -3.34 -33.86 14.62
CA ILE A 676 -2.24 -33.37 13.77
C ILE A 676 -1.17 -32.73 14.65
N ALA A 677 -1.56 -31.72 15.42
CA ALA A 677 -0.72 -31.06 16.41
C ALA A 677 -1.58 -30.20 17.35
N GLU A 678 -1.10 -30.00 18.58
CA GLU A 678 -1.72 -29.08 19.53
C GLU A 678 -1.76 -27.65 18.95
N GLY A 679 -2.90 -26.98 19.09
CA GLY A 679 -3.12 -25.64 18.54
C GLY A 679 -3.50 -25.59 17.06
N VAL A 680 -3.39 -26.69 16.30
CA VAL A 680 -3.96 -26.74 14.94
C VAL A 680 -5.48 -26.83 15.05
N THR A 681 -6.17 -26.04 14.24
CA THR A 681 -7.61 -26.00 14.11
C THR A 681 -7.99 -26.15 12.65
N TRP A 682 -9.18 -26.68 12.40
CA TRP A 682 -9.75 -26.78 11.08
C TRP A 682 -11.15 -26.16 11.10
N SER A 683 -11.60 -25.64 9.98
CA SER A 683 -12.99 -25.23 9.81
C SER A 683 -13.46 -25.45 8.38
N LEU A 684 -14.68 -25.93 8.25
CA LEU A 684 -15.44 -25.99 7.01
C LEU A 684 -16.57 -24.96 7.11
N SER A 685 -16.63 -23.98 6.20
CA SER A 685 -17.66 -22.95 6.22
C SER A 685 -18.35 -22.75 4.88
N GLY A 686 -19.61 -22.37 4.92
CA GLY A 686 -20.37 -21.86 3.79
C GLY A 686 -20.67 -20.38 4.00
N ASP A 687 -20.39 -19.57 2.99
CA ASP A 687 -20.69 -18.15 2.97
C ASP A 687 -21.62 -17.83 1.80
N TYR A 688 -22.66 -17.05 2.05
CA TYR A 688 -23.54 -16.49 1.03
C TYR A 688 -23.47 -14.97 1.10
N THR A 689 -23.07 -14.32 0.01
CA THR A 689 -22.92 -12.86 -0.06
C THR A 689 -23.79 -12.30 -1.17
N VAL A 690 -24.53 -11.25 -0.86
CA VAL A 690 -25.26 -10.44 -1.83
C VAL A 690 -24.69 -9.04 -1.80
N PHE A 691 -24.23 -8.57 -2.95
CA PHE A 691 -23.59 -7.29 -3.14
C PHE A 691 -24.38 -6.49 -4.18
N SER A 692 -24.87 -5.32 -3.82
CA SER A 692 -25.58 -4.42 -4.72
C SER A 692 -24.72 -3.21 -5.01
N THR A 693 -24.56 -2.87 -6.28
CA THR A 693 -23.89 -1.65 -6.72
C THR A 693 -24.88 -0.82 -7.51
N LYS A 694 -24.95 0.47 -7.18
CA LYS A 694 -25.73 1.44 -7.95
C LYS A 694 -24.77 2.19 -8.86
N PHE A 695 -25.01 2.11 -10.16
CA PHE A 695 -24.26 2.88 -11.14
C PHE A 695 -25.07 4.12 -11.45
N SER A 696 -24.43 5.28 -11.53
CA SER A 696 -25.13 6.54 -11.82
C SER A 696 -25.10 6.89 -13.30
N GLY A 697 -24.61 5.97 -14.14
CA GLY A 697 -24.19 6.28 -15.50
C GLY A 697 -25.33 6.64 -16.42
N ALA A 698 -25.50 7.94 -16.64
CA ALA A 698 -26.11 8.47 -17.86
C ALA A 698 -25.05 8.38 -18.98
N THR A 699 -25.15 7.37 -19.85
CA THR A 699 -24.37 7.34 -21.09
C THR A 699 -25.10 8.16 -22.15
N THR A 700 -24.47 9.24 -22.62
CA THR A 700 -24.98 10.02 -23.76
C THR A 700 -24.66 9.31 -25.05
N THR A 701 -25.60 8.54 -25.60
CA THR A 701 -25.60 8.23 -27.04
C THR A 701 -26.14 9.42 -27.82
N GLY A 702 -25.73 9.51 -29.09
CA GLY A 702 -25.93 10.67 -29.98
C GLY A 702 -27.38 11.12 -30.22
N ASP A 703 -28.37 10.41 -29.68
CA ASP A 703 -29.81 10.70 -29.82
C ASP A 703 -30.47 11.17 -28.51
N GLY A 704 -29.69 11.38 -27.44
CA GLY A 704 -30.07 12.30 -26.37
C GLY A 704 -30.72 11.75 -25.10
N MET A 705 -31.09 10.47 -25.00
CA MET A 705 -31.45 9.83 -23.72
C MET A 705 -31.36 8.31 -23.83
N ILE A 706 -30.44 7.68 -23.09
CA ILE A 706 -30.57 6.29 -22.65
C ILE A 706 -30.75 6.31 -21.14
N ASP A 707 -31.78 5.62 -20.67
CA ASP A 707 -32.01 5.35 -19.26
C ASP A 707 -30.79 4.64 -18.68
N GLY A 708 -30.08 5.32 -17.78
CA GLY A 708 -28.86 4.80 -17.16
C GLY A 708 -29.09 3.47 -16.43
N PHE A 709 -28.03 2.68 -16.25
CA PHE A 709 -28.06 1.43 -15.49
C PHE A 709 -28.38 1.70 -14.02
N PRO A 710 -29.61 1.52 -13.52
CA PRO A 710 -29.98 2.03 -12.21
C PRO A 710 -29.32 1.24 -11.07
N SER A 711 -29.05 -0.06 -11.29
CA SER A 711 -28.37 -0.93 -10.32
C SER A 711 -27.97 -2.28 -10.91
N GLY A 712 -26.87 -2.83 -10.40
CA GLY A 712 -26.48 -4.23 -10.55
C GLY A 712 -26.50 -4.95 -9.20
N THR A 713 -26.92 -6.21 -9.19
CA THR A 713 -26.82 -7.08 -8.02
C THR A 713 -25.92 -8.27 -8.36
N ASP A 714 -24.87 -8.44 -7.57
CA ASP A 714 -23.90 -9.52 -7.65
C ASP A 714 -24.09 -10.46 -6.45
N ARG A 715 -24.17 -11.77 -6.71
CA ARG A 715 -24.42 -12.79 -5.70
C ARG A 715 -23.28 -13.80 -5.72
N TYR A 716 -22.76 -14.09 -4.56
CA TYR A 716 -21.66 -15.03 -4.35
C TYR A 716 -22.13 -16.15 -3.42
N LEU A 717 -21.86 -17.39 -3.82
CA LEU A 717 -21.96 -18.55 -2.95
C LEU A 717 -20.57 -19.16 -2.82
N ARG A 718 -20.10 -19.36 -1.60
CA ARG A 718 -18.75 -19.84 -1.34
C ARG A 718 -18.74 -20.97 -0.32
N GLY A 719 -18.05 -22.06 -0.64
CA GLY A 719 -17.65 -23.09 0.32
C GLY A 719 -16.17 -22.94 0.62
N LEU A 720 -15.78 -22.84 1.89
CA LEU A 720 -14.40 -22.61 2.33
C LEU A 720 -13.97 -23.74 3.27
N PHE A 721 -12.79 -24.31 3.00
CA PHE A 721 -12.07 -25.14 3.95
C PHE A 721 -10.82 -24.38 4.41
N LEU A 722 -10.66 -24.24 5.72
CA LEU A 722 -9.57 -23.50 6.35
C LEU A 722 -8.86 -24.38 7.36
N ALA A 723 -7.53 -24.40 7.31
CA ALA A 723 -6.69 -24.92 8.37
C ALA A 723 -5.98 -23.74 9.03
N ALA A 724 -5.98 -23.68 10.35
CA ALA A 724 -5.38 -22.57 11.08
C ALA A 724 -4.60 -23.04 12.29
N TYR A 725 -3.50 -22.35 12.60
CA TYR A 725 -2.69 -22.59 13.79
C TYR A 725 -2.95 -21.49 14.81
N ARG A 726 -3.48 -21.89 15.98
CA ARG A 726 -3.70 -21.03 17.14
C ARG A 726 -2.61 -21.19 18.16
N PHE A 727 -2.02 -20.06 18.51
CA PHE A 727 -1.16 -19.91 19.66
C PHE A 727 -1.99 -19.34 20.84
N ARG A 728 -2.02 -20.07 21.97
CA ARG A 728 -2.78 -19.76 23.19
C ARG A 728 -1.87 -19.47 24.37
#